data_AF-A0A0W0UI03-F1
#
_entry.id   AF-A0A0W0UI03-F1
#
_cell.length_a   1.000
_cell.length_b   1.000
_cell.length_c   1.000
_cell.angle_alpha   90.00
_cell.angle_beta   90.00
_cell.angle_gamma   90.00
#
_symmetry.space_group_name_H-M   'P 1'
#
loop_
_entity.id
_entity.type
_entity.pdbx_description
1 polymer ?
#
loop_
_entity_poly.entity_id
_entity_poly.type
_entity_poly.pdbx_seq_one_letter_code
_entity_poly.pdbx_strand_id
1 'polypeptide(L)'
;MALLLDLRTYVANKGNSVEDAMKKSFFNDIIQLLENDKLSVAALTEKLASLTDKELISLFWWARKKDRSANSQAARWIAKLYEHLGVSKEDFSLENIVTKGISEEDKKKLAGSLYRQWQSHPTSSVERQHLEHEFKELLGINYPNLSLAQSLIKFYENDKALPHLDDKLILLWGKAPEFFSFLLHELCSYLLLQDTENNKTLEFIQIILDIVHDKQELLDNVIYSHPLLAAALVKENPEKFFSLPVSLQRQIQPFIGEDTLQEIKESINQTPLFLHQQAEQKTVLFSLLQAPDQRANALNEDAESSTSYRHLETTIYDHLKDREEVLIAFHQADPALKAIKKYLAEKPNAYKSNFFSNLMDDINRNGLTVQILNKHMQRVNKDALFAKWSGKHNSRAAGLIFELYKRANLTNNDEDIEFIKNNLLKSHEDALYALYDLKQEHEKEKFFEHHIQPGLKEKVSQVLQHPEQATQSLVGRQIEKTIHHYQSMVQFSQRDLAKKQKTAEAVYQNYLVTKALEIAQRTEAKKLIFDPQGHVILALTLNDANYAEIYRLITGREGTKDDLTSLLGSEVTPVTWCNIDIEKVPNLKDKFKARMDSTRGMDVLLDNFFASSRRSSVIALQEELMMHVSLSLRALEKNAKVALLTEDARLELMQAINTMTLDEFASVLKASATGTTIDYVGLNKKLDKARVELAKRSRELLVDKIMEGRDHQSIANLSVLLTKGLNKHSFTSTTATGWDYLRTDADNESSILISATNETAHDKQYGHDKVAIRVITRCHYDPVRQTVTAHDNPTIEARIPSMAIKSGSHKKAVEDVRDKLGYVHRLLTAKNQTYQGPVIYNLLTSLHTKAYDNSFFESANKQRASAARILKGSHLYNLAQLESGKMNALVYVQNIPVNQHTNELSYGASDGATREAAVMTDLALLATLSYHSASFSPMLRDSVTSAYRTAHASYLSFLPQARDGDHYFKDSQQGKETMEFLTAQKALWKGTGSIAPAADLQSLAVQTLFKMMANDEHQRKQFGMLAQALSVFIEPVSIAGCKSANEREQAVAGRVGLLRSIDSASPTRLPADKKAVIEALTDYVSGNATLAAVQEKLDIAYNKYNLQGAVAAVSMEDQGGPSKVQATDNEDDPGVISELNTNYAETGYLDCLSQQHSSVMQAHNKETNLPETFTQLITAKAAPQVSFGAR
;
A
#
# COMPACT_ATOMS: atom_id res chain seq x y z
N MET A 1 -10.84 -5.87 39.42
CA MET A 1 -12.02 -6.09 40.30
C MET A 1 -11.97 -7.42 41.06
N ALA A 2 -11.92 -8.60 40.40
CA ALA A 2 -11.94 -9.90 41.11
C ALA A 2 -10.75 -10.11 42.08
N LEU A 3 -9.52 -9.80 41.65
CA LEU A 3 -8.32 -9.94 42.49
C LEU A 3 -8.38 -9.08 43.76
N LEU A 4 -8.89 -7.85 43.64
CA LEU A 4 -9.05 -6.92 44.76
C LEU A 4 -10.02 -7.46 45.81
N LEU A 5 -11.16 -8.01 45.37
CA LEU A 5 -12.15 -8.61 46.26
C LEU A 5 -11.60 -9.84 46.99
N ASP A 6 -10.86 -10.68 46.26
CA ASP A 6 -10.24 -11.87 46.85
C ASP A 6 -9.17 -11.51 47.89
N LEU A 7 -8.37 -10.48 47.63
CA LEU A 7 -7.37 -9.98 48.58
C LEU A 7 -8.03 -9.39 49.83
N ARG A 8 -9.10 -8.60 49.68
CA ARG A 8 -9.88 -8.09 50.82
C ARG A 8 -10.43 -9.23 51.66
N THR A 9 -10.98 -10.26 51.02
CA THR A 9 -11.48 -11.47 51.68
C THR A 9 -10.35 -12.21 52.41
N TYR A 10 -9.18 -12.32 51.78
CA TYR A 10 -8.01 -12.93 52.39
C TYR A 10 -7.56 -12.19 53.66
N VAL A 11 -7.50 -10.86 53.61
CA VAL A 11 -7.14 -10.00 54.76
C VAL A 11 -8.18 -10.09 55.88
N ALA A 12 -9.47 -10.02 55.54
CA ALA A 12 -10.56 -10.09 56.51
C ALA A 12 -10.57 -11.42 57.29
N ASN A 13 -10.14 -12.51 56.65
CA ASN A 13 -10.05 -13.84 57.25
C ASN A 13 -8.79 -14.07 58.10
N LYS A 14 -7.96 -13.04 58.35
CA LYS A 14 -6.78 -13.14 59.24
C LYS A 14 -7.14 -12.81 60.68
N GLY A 15 -6.57 -13.58 61.62
CA GLY A 15 -6.75 -13.40 63.05
C GLY A 15 -5.89 -12.26 63.63
N ASN A 16 -5.55 -12.37 64.92
CA ASN A 16 -4.76 -11.38 65.65
C ASN A 16 -3.37 -11.91 66.07
N SER A 17 -2.91 -13.02 65.49
CA SER A 17 -1.53 -13.48 65.73
C SER A 17 -0.53 -12.50 65.11
N VAL A 18 0.73 -12.53 65.56
CA VAL A 18 1.79 -11.66 65.03
C VAL A 18 1.94 -11.84 63.51
N GLU A 19 1.85 -13.08 63.03
CA GLU A 19 1.95 -13.43 61.61
C GLU A 19 0.74 -12.95 60.81
N ASP A 20 -0.46 -13.03 61.39
CA ASP A 20 -1.68 -12.56 60.75
C ASP A 20 -1.77 -11.03 60.75
N ALA A 21 -1.26 -10.35 61.78
CA ALA A 21 -1.09 -8.90 61.79
C ALA A 21 -0.12 -8.43 60.68
N MET A 22 1.01 -9.11 60.50
CA MET A 22 1.95 -8.82 59.42
C MET A 22 1.31 -9.00 58.03
N LYS A 23 0.57 -10.10 57.82
CA LYS A 23 -0.17 -10.33 56.56
C LYS A 23 -1.22 -9.25 56.32
N LYS A 24 -1.99 -8.88 57.35
CA LYS A 24 -2.98 -7.78 57.25
C LYS A 24 -2.32 -6.48 56.82
N SER A 25 -1.26 -6.07 57.52
CA SER A 25 -0.53 -4.84 57.20
C SER A 25 0.00 -4.89 55.76
N PHE A 26 0.75 -5.93 55.40
CA PHE A 26 1.36 -6.03 54.09
C PHE A 26 0.33 -5.95 52.95
N PHE A 27 -0.72 -6.77 53.02
CA PHE A 27 -1.72 -6.84 51.95
C PHE A 27 -2.72 -5.68 51.97
N ASN A 28 -2.95 -4.99 53.11
CA ASN A 28 -3.71 -3.73 53.11
C ASN A 28 -2.98 -2.66 52.30
N ASP A 29 -1.67 -2.54 52.44
CA ASP A 29 -0.91 -1.59 51.64
C ASP A 29 -0.96 -1.97 50.14
N ILE A 30 -0.88 -3.27 49.81
CA ILE A 30 -1.04 -3.74 48.42
C ILE A 30 -2.44 -3.43 47.89
N ILE A 31 -3.48 -3.60 48.72
CA ILE A 31 -4.86 -3.23 48.37
C ILE A 31 -4.95 -1.73 48.11
N GLN A 32 -4.34 -0.88 48.92
CA GLN A 32 -4.28 0.56 48.68
C GLN A 32 -3.56 0.91 47.37
N LEU A 33 -2.44 0.24 47.07
CA LEU A 33 -1.75 0.44 45.79
C LEU A 33 -2.62 0.00 44.61
N LEU A 34 -3.34 -1.13 44.71
CA LEU A 34 -4.29 -1.57 43.68
C LEU A 34 -5.47 -0.62 43.51
N GLU A 35 -6.02 -0.09 44.60
CA GLU A 35 -7.15 0.85 44.56
C GLU A 35 -6.79 2.18 43.90
N ASN A 36 -5.54 2.60 44.05
CA ASN A 36 -5.00 3.82 43.46
C ASN A 36 -4.33 3.59 42.10
N ASP A 37 -4.36 2.37 41.57
CA ASP A 37 -3.67 1.94 40.35
C ASP A 37 -2.16 2.25 40.33
N LYS A 38 -1.51 2.09 41.49
CA LYS A 38 -0.06 2.30 41.70
C LYS A 38 0.70 1.00 41.96
N LEU A 39 0.03 -0.14 41.98
CA LEU A 39 0.74 -1.41 42.15
C LEU A 39 1.49 -1.74 40.85
N SER A 40 2.81 -1.65 40.90
CA SER A 40 3.73 -2.04 39.82
C SER A 40 4.61 -3.22 40.24
N VAL A 41 5.35 -3.82 39.30
CA VAL A 41 6.33 -4.87 39.60
C VAL A 41 7.43 -4.31 40.49
N ALA A 42 7.97 -3.13 40.19
CA ALA A 42 8.94 -2.46 41.05
C ALA A 42 8.37 -2.18 42.45
N ALA A 43 7.14 -1.67 42.56
CA ALA A 43 6.53 -1.35 43.85
C ALA A 43 6.33 -2.61 44.72
N LEU A 44 5.84 -3.71 44.14
CA LEU A 44 5.70 -4.99 44.85
C LEU A 44 7.06 -5.57 45.24
N THR A 45 8.05 -5.50 44.35
CA THR A 45 9.40 -6.00 44.57
C THR A 45 10.11 -5.22 45.67
N GLU A 46 10.03 -3.88 45.65
CA GLU A 46 10.62 -3.01 46.65
C GLU A 46 10.00 -3.25 48.02
N LYS A 47 8.68 -3.38 48.06
CA LYS A 47 7.96 -3.64 49.30
C LYS A 47 8.35 -4.97 49.92
N LEU A 48 8.59 -6.00 49.10
CA LEU A 48 9.10 -7.29 49.57
C LEU A 48 10.57 -7.23 49.99
N ALA A 49 11.40 -6.50 49.25
CA ALA A 49 12.83 -6.33 49.54
C ALA A 49 13.06 -5.52 50.84
N SER A 50 12.13 -4.61 51.18
CA SER A 50 12.20 -3.81 52.42
C SER A 50 11.90 -4.59 53.70
N LEU A 51 11.38 -5.82 53.60
CA LEU A 51 11.02 -6.63 54.76
C LEU A 51 12.29 -7.21 55.41
N THR A 52 12.34 -7.12 56.74
CA THR A 52 13.34 -7.84 57.53
C THR A 52 13.10 -9.35 57.48
N ASP A 53 14.13 -10.16 57.77
CA ASP A 53 13.98 -11.63 57.77
C ASP A 53 12.89 -12.12 58.75
N LYS A 54 12.71 -11.42 59.88
CA LYS A 54 11.63 -11.69 60.83
C LYS A 54 10.25 -11.42 60.23
N GLU A 55 10.09 -10.32 59.51
CA GLU A 55 8.83 -9.97 58.83
C GLU A 55 8.54 -10.92 57.67
N LEU A 56 9.57 -11.36 56.92
CA LEU A 56 9.44 -12.39 55.89
C LEU A 56 8.96 -13.73 56.47
N ILE A 57 9.51 -14.15 57.63
CA ILE A 57 9.03 -15.34 58.35
C ILE A 57 7.56 -15.19 58.73
N SER A 58 7.17 -14.04 59.29
CA SER A 58 5.78 -13.75 59.68
C SER A 58 4.82 -13.70 58.48
N LEU A 59 5.23 -13.06 57.38
CA LEU A 59 4.44 -12.95 56.16
C LEU A 59 4.18 -14.32 55.54
N PHE A 60 5.22 -15.14 55.40
CA PHE A 60 5.15 -16.46 54.75
C PHE A 60 4.96 -17.63 55.72
N TRP A 61 4.58 -17.35 56.95
CA TRP A 61 4.40 -18.37 57.99
C TRP A 61 3.42 -19.45 57.56
N TRP A 62 3.84 -20.72 57.71
CA TRP A 62 2.98 -21.87 57.52
C TRP A 62 3.00 -22.78 58.75
N ALA A 63 1.87 -22.83 59.45
CA ALA A 63 1.73 -23.51 60.74
C ALA A 63 2.20 -24.98 60.74
N ARG A 64 2.06 -25.69 59.62
CA ARG A 64 2.53 -27.09 59.48
C ARG A 64 4.05 -27.22 59.52
N LYS A 65 4.77 -26.25 58.97
CA LYS A 65 6.24 -26.24 58.91
C LYS A 65 6.86 -25.49 60.09
N LYS A 66 6.05 -24.69 60.81
CA LYS A 66 6.50 -23.75 61.84
C LYS A 66 7.63 -22.84 61.34
N ASP A 67 7.58 -22.48 60.06
CA ASP A 67 8.57 -21.68 59.35
C ASP A 67 7.94 -21.10 58.06
N ARG A 68 8.70 -20.26 57.34
CA ARG A 68 8.34 -19.75 56.02
C ARG A 68 8.21 -20.87 54.99
N SER A 69 7.19 -20.75 54.14
CA SER A 69 6.88 -21.75 53.12
C SER A 69 6.27 -21.13 51.87
N ALA A 70 6.77 -21.54 50.71
CA ALA A 70 6.17 -21.22 49.40
C ALA A 70 4.75 -21.77 49.27
N ASN A 71 4.35 -22.73 50.11
CA ASN A 71 2.98 -23.24 50.20
C ASN A 71 2.06 -22.39 51.07
N SER A 72 2.55 -21.34 51.73
CA SER A 72 1.71 -20.41 52.48
C SER A 72 0.72 -19.71 51.55
N GLN A 73 -0.45 -19.35 52.07
CA GLN A 73 -1.43 -18.60 51.27
C GLN A 73 -0.89 -17.21 50.86
N ALA A 74 -0.05 -16.57 51.69
CA ALA A 74 0.59 -15.31 51.36
C ALA A 74 1.51 -15.45 50.13
N ALA A 75 2.35 -16.49 50.10
CA ALA A 75 3.22 -16.77 48.96
C ALA A 75 2.42 -16.99 47.67
N ARG A 76 1.30 -17.72 47.73
CA ARG A 76 0.40 -17.91 46.59
C ARG A 76 -0.24 -16.60 46.12
N TRP A 77 -0.59 -15.69 47.03
CA TRP A 77 -1.10 -14.38 46.66
C TRP A 77 -0.05 -13.51 46.00
N ILE A 78 1.19 -13.54 46.47
CA ILE A 78 2.29 -12.81 45.82
C ILE A 78 2.56 -13.34 44.41
N ALA A 79 2.56 -14.67 44.23
CA ALA A 79 2.67 -15.23 42.89
C ALA A 79 1.54 -14.78 41.97
N LYS A 80 0.28 -14.81 42.45
CA LYS A 80 -0.87 -14.28 41.71
C LYS A 80 -0.76 -12.78 41.40
N LEU A 81 -0.16 -11.99 42.29
CA LEU A 81 0.05 -10.55 42.07
C LEU A 81 1.08 -10.33 40.97
N TYR A 82 2.22 -11.01 41.02
CA TYR A 82 3.21 -10.95 39.93
C TYR A 82 2.61 -11.41 38.59
N GLU A 83 1.84 -12.51 38.58
CA GLU A 83 1.10 -12.97 37.38
C GLU A 83 0.11 -11.91 36.87
N HIS A 84 -0.62 -11.23 37.77
CA HIS A 84 -1.54 -10.15 37.41
C HIS A 84 -0.83 -8.93 36.83
N LEU A 85 0.40 -8.66 37.28
CA LEU A 85 1.26 -7.59 36.78
C LEU A 85 2.03 -7.99 35.51
N GLY A 86 1.77 -9.18 34.94
CA GLY A 86 2.38 -9.65 33.70
C GLY A 86 3.61 -10.53 33.87
N VAL A 87 4.18 -10.67 35.07
CA VAL A 87 5.43 -11.42 35.28
C VAL A 87 5.21 -12.93 35.12
N SER A 88 6.02 -13.57 34.26
CA SER A 88 5.97 -15.01 34.04
C SER A 88 6.45 -15.78 35.28
N LYS A 89 5.88 -16.97 35.50
CA LYS A 89 6.33 -17.92 36.55
C LYS A 89 7.79 -18.34 36.39
N GLU A 90 8.35 -18.21 35.19
CA GLU A 90 9.75 -18.53 34.90
C GLU A 90 10.70 -17.38 35.28
N ASP A 91 10.18 -16.16 35.41
CA ASP A 91 10.98 -14.98 35.72
C ASP A 91 11.30 -14.84 37.21
N PHE A 92 10.60 -15.54 38.10
CA PHE A 92 10.87 -15.51 39.54
C PHE A 92 10.74 -16.88 40.22
N SER A 93 11.55 -17.10 41.26
CA SER A 93 11.43 -18.28 42.12
C SER A 93 10.71 -17.89 43.40
N LEU A 94 9.41 -18.23 43.48
CA LEU A 94 8.64 -18.01 44.71
C LEU A 94 9.31 -18.69 45.91
N GLU A 95 9.93 -19.85 45.70
CA GLU A 95 10.65 -20.56 46.74
C GLU A 95 11.87 -19.77 47.23
N ASN A 96 12.64 -19.15 46.33
CA ASN A 96 13.76 -18.29 46.72
C ASN A 96 13.28 -17.02 47.42
N ILE A 97 12.26 -16.33 46.88
CA ILE A 97 11.70 -15.11 47.50
C ILE A 97 11.26 -15.41 48.94
N VAL A 98 10.59 -16.54 49.14
CA VAL A 98 10.12 -16.93 50.47
C VAL A 98 11.27 -17.34 51.39
N THR A 99 12.26 -18.08 50.89
CA THR A 99 13.31 -18.69 51.72
C THR A 99 14.56 -17.84 51.92
N LYS A 100 14.78 -16.83 51.08
CA LYS A 100 16.01 -16.01 51.10
C LYS A 100 15.72 -14.51 51.02
N GLY A 101 14.46 -14.11 50.85
CA GLY A 101 14.12 -12.74 50.49
C GLY A 101 14.42 -12.46 49.01
N ILE A 102 14.28 -11.20 48.60
CA ILE A 102 14.60 -10.75 47.25
C ILE A 102 16.06 -10.27 47.24
N SER A 103 16.91 -10.94 46.47
CA SER A 103 18.28 -10.48 46.25
C SER A 103 18.32 -9.29 45.29
N GLU A 104 19.41 -8.51 45.29
CA GLU A 104 19.60 -7.42 44.32
C GLU A 104 19.58 -7.93 42.86
N GLU A 105 20.04 -9.15 42.62
CA GLU A 105 19.97 -9.81 41.30
C GLU A 105 18.51 -10.13 40.93
N ASP A 106 17.73 -10.71 41.84
CA ASP A 106 16.30 -10.98 41.62
C ASP A 106 15.51 -9.68 41.42
N LYS A 107 15.86 -8.62 42.15
CA LYS A 107 15.26 -7.28 42.01
C LYS A 107 15.50 -6.72 40.61
N LYS A 108 16.74 -6.75 40.12
CA LYS A 108 17.06 -6.36 38.73
C LYS A 108 16.34 -7.24 37.71
N LYS A 109 16.27 -8.55 37.96
CA LYS A 109 15.59 -9.51 37.06
C LYS A 109 14.11 -9.20 36.94
N LEU A 110 13.41 -9.01 38.07
CA LEU A 110 12.00 -8.66 38.14
C LEU A 110 11.71 -7.28 37.54
N ALA A 111 12.50 -6.27 37.88
CA ALA A 111 12.34 -4.93 37.31
C ALA A 111 12.48 -4.91 35.78
N GLY A 112 13.29 -5.81 35.21
CA GLY A 112 13.44 -5.95 33.75
C GLY A 112 12.51 -6.97 33.09
N SER A 113 11.65 -7.69 33.82
CA SER A 113 10.89 -8.81 33.24
C SER A 113 9.87 -8.36 32.22
N LEU A 114 9.10 -7.30 32.52
CA LEU A 114 8.08 -6.77 31.62
C LEU A 114 8.69 -6.25 30.32
N TYR A 115 9.85 -5.58 30.40
CA TYR A 115 10.56 -5.16 29.21
C TYR A 115 11.02 -6.36 28.37
N ARG A 116 11.60 -7.41 28.98
CA ARG A 116 11.99 -8.63 28.24
C ARG A 116 10.80 -9.34 27.58
N GLN A 117 9.66 -9.38 28.27
CA GLN A 117 8.42 -9.96 27.74
C GLN A 117 7.91 -9.17 26.54
N TRP A 118 7.90 -7.84 26.66
CA TRP A 118 7.58 -6.93 25.57
C TRP A 118 8.57 -7.06 24.41
N GLN A 119 9.89 -7.14 24.65
CA GLN A 119 10.90 -7.36 23.60
C GLN A 119 10.66 -8.67 22.83
N SER A 120 10.11 -9.69 23.51
CA SER A 120 9.77 -10.97 22.90
C SER A 120 8.45 -10.89 22.10
N HIS A 121 7.54 -9.99 22.48
CA HIS A 121 6.25 -9.79 21.83
C HIS A 121 5.99 -8.29 21.58
N PRO A 122 6.82 -7.66 20.74
CA PRO A 122 6.89 -6.21 20.56
C PRO A 122 5.54 -5.58 20.14
N THR A 123 4.75 -6.33 19.38
CA THR A 123 3.44 -5.91 18.90
C THR A 123 2.30 -6.29 19.84
N SER A 124 2.54 -6.90 21.01
CA SER A 124 1.45 -7.30 21.92
C SER A 124 0.90 -6.10 22.69
N SER A 125 -0.39 -5.82 22.51
CA SER A 125 -1.09 -4.77 23.27
C SER A 125 -1.10 -5.03 24.79
N VAL A 126 -1.18 -6.29 25.22
CA VAL A 126 -1.17 -6.68 26.64
C VAL A 126 0.20 -6.45 27.26
N GLU A 127 1.27 -6.92 26.61
CA GLU A 127 2.63 -6.71 27.12
C GLU A 127 3.00 -5.23 27.13
N ARG A 128 2.54 -4.48 26.12
CA ARG A 128 2.64 -3.01 26.09
C ARG A 128 1.95 -2.38 27.28
N GLN A 129 0.71 -2.76 27.60
CA GLN A 129 -0.04 -2.17 28.72
C GLN A 129 0.63 -2.42 30.07
N HIS A 130 1.11 -3.65 30.32
CA HIS A 130 1.85 -3.94 31.55
C HIS A 130 3.13 -3.10 31.66
N LEU A 131 3.89 -2.99 30.56
CA LEU A 131 5.11 -2.20 30.52
C LEU A 131 4.84 -0.69 30.70
N GLU A 132 3.81 -0.16 30.02
CA GLU A 132 3.41 1.24 30.17
C GLU A 132 2.94 1.55 31.60
N HIS A 133 2.23 0.63 32.25
CA HIS A 133 1.84 0.75 33.66
C HIS A 133 3.05 0.87 34.59
N GLU A 134 4.04 0.00 34.40
CA GLU A 134 5.32 0.06 35.12
C GLU A 134 6.03 1.41 34.93
N PHE A 135 6.03 1.92 33.70
CA PHE A 135 6.68 3.19 33.36
C PHE A 135 5.91 4.41 33.86
N LYS A 136 4.58 4.39 33.91
CA LYS A 136 3.81 5.48 34.52
C LYS A 136 4.18 5.65 35.99
N GLU A 137 4.28 4.55 36.73
CA GLU A 137 4.70 4.60 38.14
C GLU A 137 6.14 5.08 38.27
N LEU A 138 7.06 4.56 37.43
CA LEU A 138 8.46 5.01 37.39
C LEU A 138 8.59 6.53 37.19
N LEU A 139 7.72 7.13 36.38
CA LEU A 139 7.75 8.54 36.02
C LEU A 139 6.84 9.42 36.89
N GLY A 140 6.12 8.82 37.85
CA GLY A 140 5.18 9.50 38.74
C GLY A 140 3.96 10.08 38.03
N ILE A 141 3.44 9.40 36.99
CA ILE A 141 2.33 9.88 36.15
C ILE A 141 1.04 9.14 36.50
N ASN A 142 0.01 9.87 36.92
CA ASN A 142 -1.26 9.29 37.38
C ASN A 142 -2.40 9.48 36.36
N TYR A 143 -2.33 8.75 35.24
CA TYR A 143 -3.41 8.67 34.25
C TYR A 143 -3.64 7.21 33.81
N PRO A 144 -4.41 6.43 34.58
CA PRO A 144 -4.48 4.97 34.41
C PRO A 144 -5.10 4.55 33.08
N ASN A 145 -6.11 5.27 32.61
CA ASN A 145 -6.88 4.94 31.40
C ASN A 145 -6.27 5.44 30.08
N LEU A 146 -5.14 6.13 30.12
CA LEU A 146 -4.47 6.69 28.94
C LEU A 146 -3.23 5.86 28.59
N SER A 147 -2.77 5.85 27.34
CA SER A 147 -1.44 5.29 27.04
C SER A 147 -0.34 6.10 27.73
N LEU A 148 0.87 5.57 27.84
CA LEU A 148 2.00 6.32 28.41
C LEU A 148 2.24 7.64 27.65
N ALA A 149 2.18 7.64 26.32
CA ALA A 149 2.32 8.83 25.49
C ALA A 149 1.23 9.88 25.80
N GLN A 150 -0.03 9.46 25.83
CA GLN A 150 -1.16 10.33 26.18
C GLN A 150 -1.05 10.87 27.62
N SER A 151 -0.56 10.03 28.54
CA SER A 151 -0.35 10.39 29.93
C SER A 151 0.75 11.45 30.09
N LEU A 152 1.85 11.33 29.33
CA LEU A 152 2.92 12.31 29.29
C LEU A 152 2.45 13.66 28.73
N ILE A 153 1.69 13.65 27.64
CA ILE A 153 1.15 14.88 27.03
C ILE A 153 0.18 15.56 27.99
N LYS A 154 -0.75 14.80 28.58
CA LYS A 154 -1.70 15.35 29.56
C LYS A 154 -1.01 15.84 30.83
N PHE A 155 0.03 15.15 31.29
CA PHE A 155 0.86 15.61 32.42
C PHE A 155 1.48 16.98 32.08
N TYR A 156 2.06 17.09 30.90
CA TYR A 156 2.69 18.31 30.41
C TYR A 156 1.71 19.49 30.27
N GLU A 157 0.50 19.26 29.75
CA GLU A 157 -0.53 20.31 29.63
C GLU A 157 -0.98 20.88 30.99
N ASN A 158 -0.94 20.07 32.05
CA ASN A 158 -1.39 20.49 33.38
C ASN A 158 -0.28 21.18 34.20
N ASP A 159 0.99 20.77 34.04
CA ASP A 159 2.06 21.15 34.97
C ASP A 159 2.87 22.40 34.51
N LYS A 160 2.67 22.91 33.29
CA LYS A 160 3.40 24.05 32.69
C LYS A 160 4.94 23.95 32.72
N ALA A 161 5.51 22.78 33.02
CA ALA A 161 6.94 22.55 33.16
C ALA A 161 7.46 21.64 32.05
N LEU A 162 7.72 22.23 30.88
CA LEU A 162 8.52 21.64 29.81
C LEU A 162 9.96 21.24 30.23
N PRO A 163 10.66 21.91 31.19
CA PRO A 163 12.09 21.69 31.45
C PRO A 163 12.54 20.36 32.07
N HIS A 164 11.65 19.37 32.25
CA HIS A 164 11.99 18.07 32.85
C HIS A 164 11.52 16.86 32.01
N LEU A 165 11.03 17.11 30.78
CA LEU A 165 10.63 16.02 29.88
C LEU A 165 11.84 15.20 29.43
N ASP A 166 12.96 15.87 29.21
CA ASP A 166 14.27 15.30 28.93
C ASP A 166 14.73 14.28 29.99
N ASP A 167 14.70 14.65 31.27
CA ASP A 167 15.08 13.78 32.39
C ASP A 167 14.25 12.49 32.39
N LYS A 168 12.93 12.62 32.16
CA LYS A 168 12.00 11.49 32.11
C LYS A 168 12.23 10.59 30.89
N LEU A 169 12.48 11.19 29.73
CA LEU A 169 12.76 10.48 28.49
C LEU A 169 14.11 9.75 28.54
N ILE A 170 15.15 10.38 29.09
CA ILE A 170 16.47 9.78 29.31
C ILE A 170 16.39 8.63 30.31
N LEU A 171 15.63 8.80 31.40
CA LEU A 171 15.40 7.74 32.38
C LEU A 171 14.73 6.51 31.72
N LEU A 172 13.71 6.73 30.89
CA LEU A 172 13.04 5.68 30.14
C LEU A 172 13.98 4.97 29.18
N TRP A 173 14.75 5.71 28.39
CA TRP A 173 15.72 5.13 27.47
C TRP A 173 16.75 4.26 28.20
N GLY A 174 17.27 4.71 29.35
CA GLY A 174 18.20 3.94 30.17
C GLY A 174 17.62 2.63 30.72
N LYS A 175 16.28 2.51 30.81
CA LYS A 175 15.59 1.29 31.25
C LYS A 175 15.12 0.41 30.09
N ALA A 176 14.67 1.01 29.00
CA ALA A 176 14.04 0.33 27.87
C ALA A 176 14.31 1.05 26.54
N PRO A 177 15.53 0.93 25.99
CA PRO A 177 15.97 1.70 24.84
C PRO A 177 15.19 1.39 23.55
N GLU A 178 14.72 0.15 23.36
CA GLU A 178 13.92 -0.20 22.16
C GLU A 178 12.48 0.32 22.27
N PHE A 179 11.93 0.38 23.48
CA PHE A 179 10.61 0.98 23.74
C PHE A 179 10.62 2.49 23.56
N PHE A 180 11.77 3.13 23.78
CA PHE A 180 11.93 4.58 23.63
C PHE A 180 11.56 5.07 22.22
N SER A 181 12.08 4.44 21.16
CA SER A 181 11.76 4.79 19.77
C SER A 181 10.26 4.65 19.46
N PHE A 182 9.61 3.64 20.05
CA PHE A 182 8.16 3.45 19.94
C PHE A 182 7.38 4.56 20.65
N LEU A 183 7.79 4.92 21.87
CA LEU A 183 7.17 6.00 22.62
C LEU A 183 7.28 7.35 21.89
N LEU A 184 8.46 7.66 21.33
CA LEU A 184 8.66 8.89 20.55
C LEU A 184 7.75 8.96 19.33
N HIS A 185 7.55 7.82 18.64
CA HIS A 185 6.59 7.72 17.55
C HIS A 185 5.18 8.07 18.00
N GLU A 186 4.69 7.45 19.08
CA GLU A 186 3.33 7.69 19.61
C GLU A 186 3.15 9.14 20.10
N LEU A 187 4.17 9.71 20.76
CA LEU A 187 4.15 11.11 21.19
C LEU A 187 4.05 12.06 19.99
N CYS A 188 4.89 11.89 18.98
CA CYS A 188 4.84 12.71 17.75
C CYS A 188 3.48 12.60 17.06
N SER A 189 2.99 11.38 16.85
CA SER A 189 1.72 11.12 16.17
C SER A 189 0.55 11.77 16.91
N TYR A 190 0.54 11.68 18.25
CA TYR A 190 -0.54 12.28 19.05
C TYR A 190 -0.49 13.81 19.06
N LEU A 191 0.71 14.40 19.16
CA LEU A 191 0.88 15.86 19.08
C LEU A 191 0.39 16.40 17.73
N LEU A 192 0.72 15.73 16.62
CA LEU A 192 0.27 16.14 15.28
C LEU A 192 -1.25 16.13 15.12
N LEU A 193 -1.93 15.18 15.74
CA LEU A 193 -3.40 15.09 15.65
C LEU A 193 -4.09 16.20 16.47
N GLN A 194 -3.43 16.72 17.50
CA GLN A 194 -4.01 17.75 18.38
C GLN A 194 -3.60 19.17 18.03
N ASP A 195 -2.45 19.35 17.38
CA ASP A 195 -1.80 20.64 17.18
C ASP A 195 -2.17 21.26 15.83
N THR A 196 -3.33 21.92 15.76
CA THR A 196 -3.81 22.57 14.52
C THR A 196 -2.90 23.70 14.02
N GLU A 197 -2.00 24.23 14.86
CA GLU A 197 -1.05 25.31 14.51
C GLU A 197 0.41 24.82 14.43
N ASN A 198 0.69 23.53 14.65
CA ASN A 198 2.02 22.92 14.68
C ASN A 198 3.04 23.50 15.70
N ASN A 199 2.60 24.36 16.62
CA ASN A 199 3.52 25.03 17.56
C ASN A 199 4.08 24.09 18.63
N LYS A 200 3.24 23.21 19.22
CA LYS A 200 3.66 22.25 20.25
C LYS A 200 4.53 21.14 19.68
N THR A 201 4.23 20.73 18.44
CA THR A 201 5.00 19.70 17.73
C THR A 201 6.43 20.15 17.47
N LEU A 202 6.62 21.41 17.04
CA LEU A 202 7.95 21.99 16.83
C LEU A 202 8.73 22.12 18.15
N GLU A 203 8.08 22.57 19.23
CA GLU A 203 8.69 22.64 20.57
C GLU A 203 9.16 21.26 21.04
N PHE A 204 8.33 20.22 20.87
CA PHE A 204 8.71 18.85 21.20
C PHE A 204 9.90 18.35 20.38
N ILE A 205 9.90 18.60 19.06
CA ILE A 205 11.01 18.22 18.18
C ILE A 205 12.31 18.86 18.67
N GLN A 206 12.30 20.14 19.05
CA GLN A 206 13.49 20.83 19.54
C GLN A 206 14.06 20.18 20.81
N ILE A 207 13.20 19.82 21.78
CA ILE A 207 13.64 19.11 23.00
C ILE A 207 14.33 17.80 22.65
N ILE A 208 13.79 17.04 21.69
CA ILE A 208 14.39 15.78 21.28
C ILE A 208 15.75 16.01 20.60
N LEU A 209 15.90 17.06 19.79
CA LEU A 209 17.19 17.43 19.20
C LEU A 209 18.21 17.78 20.28
N ASP A 210 17.83 18.58 21.28
CA ASP A 210 18.71 18.96 22.39
C ASP A 210 19.19 17.72 23.16
N ILE A 211 18.30 16.75 23.41
CA ILE A 211 18.64 15.46 24.03
C ILE A 211 19.64 14.66 23.17
N VAL A 212 19.48 14.65 21.84
CA VAL A 212 20.40 13.94 20.94
C VAL A 212 21.77 14.63 20.89
N HIS A 213 21.81 15.98 20.94
CA HIS A 213 23.05 16.73 21.03
C HIS A 213 23.84 16.36 22.29
N ASP A 214 23.16 16.31 23.44
CA ASP A 214 23.76 15.94 24.71
C ASP A 214 24.16 14.45 24.76
N LYS A 215 23.42 13.59 24.05
CA LYS A 215 23.62 12.13 24.03
C LYS A 215 23.55 11.56 22.62
N GLN A 216 24.66 11.68 21.89
CA GLN A 216 24.79 11.19 20.50
C GLN A 216 24.44 9.71 20.30
N GLU A 217 24.57 8.89 21.35
CA GLU A 217 24.14 7.48 21.35
C GLU A 217 22.63 7.27 21.13
N LEU A 218 21.82 8.31 21.30
CA LEU A 218 20.37 8.30 21.02
C LEU A 218 20.03 8.53 19.55
N LEU A 219 20.98 8.98 18.72
CA LEU A 219 20.71 9.40 17.36
C LEU A 219 19.94 8.34 16.56
N ASP A 220 20.40 7.09 16.58
CA ASP A 220 19.75 6.00 15.85
C ASP A 220 18.35 5.71 16.43
N ASN A 221 18.17 5.73 17.75
CA ASN A 221 16.86 5.52 18.37
C ASN A 221 15.85 6.60 17.96
N VAL A 222 16.30 7.84 17.78
CA VAL A 222 15.45 8.98 17.42
C VAL A 222 15.21 9.05 15.92
N ILE A 223 16.25 8.96 15.09
CA ILE A 223 16.14 9.17 13.63
C ILE A 223 15.25 8.13 12.94
N TYR A 224 15.12 6.92 13.50
CA TYR A 224 14.23 5.90 12.94
C TYR A 224 12.81 5.91 13.55
N SER A 225 12.56 6.72 14.58
CA SER A 225 11.29 6.71 15.34
C SER A 225 10.11 7.29 14.56
N HIS A 226 10.25 8.49 14.02
CA HIS A 226 9.17 9.24 13.36
C HIS A 226 9.70 10.09 12.20
N PRO A 227 8.97 10.22 11.07
CA PRO A 227 9.41 11.01 9.90
C PRO A 227 9.78 12.46 10.22
N LEU A 228 9.07 13.14 11.11
CA LEU A 228 9.40 14.53 11.48
C LEU A 228 10.70 14.64 12.28
N LEU A 229 10.94 13.73 13.22
CA LEU A 229 12.20 13.68 13.97
C LEU A 229 13.37 13.36 13.03
N ALA A 230 13.16 12.41 12.11
CA ALA A 230 14.12 12.08 11.07
C ALA A 230 14.42 13.28 10.17
N ALA A 231 13.40 14.02 9.73
CA ALA A 231 13.56 15.23 8.92
C ALA A 231 14.33 16.32 9.66
N ALA A 232 14.06 16.51 10.96
CA ALA A 232 14.76 17.48 11.80
C ALA A 232 16.25 17.13 11.94
N LEU A 233 16.58 15.88 12.25
CA LEU A 233 17.97 15.42 12.36
C LEU A 233 18.72 15.44 11.02
N VAL A 234 18.04 15.16 9.90
CA VAL A 234 18.62 15.26 8.56
C VAL A 234 18.92 16.71 8.17
N LYS A 235 18.15 17.69 8.66
CA LYS A 235 18.49 19.11 8.45
C LYS A 235 19.82 19.49 9.12
N GLU A 236 20.14 18.89 10.26
CA GLU A 236 21.41 19.11 10.96
C GLU A 236 22.56 18.27 10.37
N ASN A 237 22.23 17.10 9.83
CA ASN A 237 23.20 16.12 9.29
C ASN A 237 22.70 15.53 7.95
N PRO A 238 22.79 16.29 6.83
CA PRO A 238 22.25 15.89 5.53
C PRO A 238 22.74 14.52 5.03
N GLU A 239 23.96 14.12 5.37
CA GLU A 239 24.57 12.85 4.96
C GLU A 239 23.85 11.62 5.54
N LYS A 240 23.10 11.78 6.65
CA LYS A 240 22.28 10.71 7.25
C LYS A 240 21.05 10.36 6.40
N PHE A 241 20.67 11.19 5.43
CA PHE A 241 19.52 10.91 4.57
C PHE A 241 19.64 9.52 3.90
N PHE A 242 20.81 9.17 3.38
CA PHE A 242 21.04 7.89 2.68
C PHE A 242 21.29 6.69 3.60
N SER A 243 21.36 6.89 4.93
CA SER A 243 21.30 5.78 5.89
C SER A 243 19.87 5.38 6.26
N LEU A 244 18.89 6.25 5.98
CA LEU A 244 17.49 5.95 6.23
C LEU A 244 16.94 4.91 5.25
N PRO A 245 16.00 4.04 5.69
CA PRO A 245 15.17 3.26 4.77
C PRO A 245 14.53 4.13 3.69
N VAL A 246 14.46 3.62 2.46
CA VAL A 246 13.90 4.37 1.31
C VAL A 246 12.45 4.84 1.56
N SER A 247 11.66 4.10 2.34
CA SER A 247 10.32 4.53 2.74
C SER A 247 10.34 5.79 3.60
N LEU A 248 11.25 5.87 4.60
CA LEU A 248 11.46 7.10 5.38
C LEU A 248 12.01 8.22 4.51
N GLN A 249 13.01 7.96 3.66
CA GLN A 249 13.55 8.98 2.73
C GLN A 249 12.47 9.62 1.85
N ARG A 250 11.42 8.86 1.47
CA ARG A 250 10.28 9.40 0.72
C ARG A 250 9.38 10.26 1.62
N GLN A 251 9.07 9.77 2.82
CA GLN A 251 8.17 10.46 3.74
C GLN A 251 8.77 11.71 4.37
N ILE A 252 10.09 11.78 4.57
CA ILE A 252 10.74 12.97 5.14
C ILE A 252 10.95 14.10 4.12
N GLN A 253 10.93 13.76 2.83
CA GLN A 253 11.26 14.70 1.76
C GLN A 253 10.40 15.98 1.77
N PRO A 254 9.07 15.92 2.01
CA PRO A 254 8.24 17.13 2.10
C PRO A 254 8.57 18.02 3.31
N PHE A 255 9.28 17.51 4.32
CA PHE A 255 9.57 18.21 5.56
C PHE A 255 10.98 18.83 5.59
N ILE A 256 11.86 18.46 4.65
CA ILE A 256 13.20 19.02 4.49
C ILE A 256 13.16 20.17 3.47
N GLY A 257 13.83 21.29 3.79
CA GLY A 257 13.83 22.49 2.94
C GLY A 257 14.66 22.31 1.67
N GLU A 258 14.49 23.20 0.69
CA GLU A 258 15.26 23.16 -0.56
C GLU A 258 16.78 23.29 -0.32
N ASP A 259 17.21 24.06 0.70
CA ASP A 259 18.62 24.18 1.07
C ASP A 259 19.22 22.83 1.50
N THR A 260 18.55 22.11 2.41
CA THR A 260 18.94 20.76 2.83
C THR A 260 18.89 19.77 1.67
N LEU A 261 17.89 19.87 0.79
CA LEU A 261 17.82 19.03 -0.41
C LEU A 261 19.02 19.27 -1.34
N GLN A 262 19.47 20.51 -1.46
CA GLN A 262 20.65 20.88 -2.24
C GLN A 262 21.94 20.33 -1.60
N GLU A 263 22.08 20.41 -0.29
CA GLU A 263 23.21 19.79 0.44
C GLU A 263 23.24 18.26 0.26
N ILE A 264 22.08 17.59 0.34
CA ILE A 264 21.96 16.16 0.03
C ILE A 264 22.39 15.88 -1.41
N LYS A 265 21.96 16.68 -2.39
CA LYS A 265 22.41 16.53 -3.81
C LYS A 265 23.91 16.73 -3.95
N GLU A 266 24.50 17.68 -3.22
CA GLU A 266 25.93 17.93 -3.23
C GLU A 266 26.73 16.77 -2.61
N SER A 267 26.22 16.16 -1.54
CA SER A 267 26.82 14.97 -0.93
C SER A 267 26.95 13.80 -1.93
N ILE A 268 25.97 13.62 -2.81
CA ILE A 268 26.02 12.59 -3.87
C ILE A 268 27.19 12.85 -4.82
N ASN A 269 27.45 14.12 -5.16
CA ASN A 269 28.55 14.50 -6.04
C ASN A 269 29.92 14.33 -5.38
N GLN A 270 29.97 14.30 -4.05
CA GLN A 270 31.18 14.08 -3.26
C GLN A 270 31.46 12.59 -2.99
N THR A 271 30.44 11.73 -3.14
CA THR A 271 30.57 10.28 -2.97
C THR A 271 31.60 9.68 -3.94
N PRO A 272 32.52 8.80 -3.50
CA PRO A 272 33.61 8.27 -4.32
C PRO A 272 33.18 7.70 -5.69
N LEU A 273 32.00 7.08 -5.76
CA LEU A 273 31.47 6.53 -7.00
C LEU A 273 31.17 7.60 -8.06
N PHE A 274 30.69 8.77 -7.65
CA PHE A 274 30.25 9.85 -8.54
C PHE A 274 31.21 11.03 -8.59
N LEU A 275 32.21 11.03 -7.71
CA LEU A 275 33.26 12.04 -7.63
C LEU A 275 34.02 12.10 -8.98
N HIS A 276 34.21 13.31 -9.48
CA HIS A 276 34.86 13.61 -10.78
C HIS A 276 34.21 13.00 -12.03
N GLN A 277 33.04 12.36 -11.92
CA GLN A 277 32.32 11.82 -13.08
C GLN A 277 31.58 12.93 -13.84
N GLN A 278 31.67 12.91 -15.17
CA GLN A 278 30.88 13.79 -16.02
C GLN A 278 29.39 13.36 -16.04
N ALA A 279 28.49 14.23 -16.47
CA ALA A 279 27.04 13.96 -16.47
C ALA A 279 26.67 12.69 -17.28
N GLU A 280 27.35 12.47 -18.41
CA GLU A 280 27.17 11.27 -19.25
C GLU A 280 27.60 10.00 -18.53
N GLN A 281 28.79 10.01 -17.90
CA GLN A 281 29.29 8.89 -17.10
C GLN A 281 28.40 8.59 -15.89
N LYS A 282 27.89 9.63 -15.21
CA LYS A 282 26.91 9.46 -14.12
C LYS A 282 25.64 8.78 -14.62
N THR A 283 25.16 9.16 -15.80
CA THR A 283 23.97 8.54 -16.41
C THR A 283 24.22 7.05 -16.70
N VAL A 284 25.39 6.69 -17.21
CA VAL A 284 25.79 5.28 -17.40
C VAL A 284 25.87 4.54 -16.06
N LEU A 285 26.52 5.12 -15.03
CA LEU A 285 26.60 4.53 -13.69
C LEU A 285 25.22 4.34 -13.04
N PHE A 286 24.31 5.31 -13.21
CA PHE A 286 22.94 5.22 -12.72
C PHE A 286 22.22 4.04 -13.37
N SER A 287 22.34 3.89 -14.70
CA SER A 287 21.81 2.75 -15.44
C SER A 287 22.40 1.43 -14.94
N LEU A 288 23.73 1.35 -14.79
CA LEU A 288 24.41 0.15 -14.30
C LEU A 288 23.99 -0.23 -12.88
N LEU A 289 23.75 0.73 -11.98
CA LEU A 289 23.27 0.43 -10.62
C LEU A 289 21.84 -0.13 -10.60
N GLN A 290 21.00 0.31 -11.54
CA GLN A 290 19.58 -0.05 -11.58
C GLN A 290 19.27 -1.29 -12.42
N ALA A 291 20.07 -1.56 -13.45
CA ALA A 291 19.76 -2.54 -14.48
C ALA A 291 20.85 -3.64 -14.59
N PRO A 292 20.58 -4.85 -14.07
CA PRO A 292 21.50 -5.98 -14.16
C PRO A 292 21.85 -6.40 -15.60
N ASP A 293 20.91 -6.28 -16.53
CA ASP A 293 21.11 -6.51 -17.96
C ASP A 293 22.14 -5.53 -18.55
N GLN A 294 22.15 -4.27 -18.10
CA GLN A 294 23.17 -3.30 -18.50
C GLN A 294 24.54 -3.67 -17.94
N ARG A 295 24.61 -4.23 -16.73
CA ARG A 295 25.86 -4.74 -16.15
C ARG A 295 26.40 -5.93 -16.93
N ALA A 296 25.54 -6.87 -17.33
CA ALA A 296 25.93 -8.01 -18.16
C ALA A 296 26.49 -7.55 -19.52
N ASN A 297 25.86 -6.57 -20.17
CA ASN A 297 26.33 -6.02 -21.43
C ASN A 297 27.68 -5.28 -21.29
N ALA A 298 27.89 -4.60 -20.17
CA ALA A 298 29.13 -3.86 -19.86
C ALA A 298 30.36 -4.76 -19.62
N LEU A 299 30.17 -6.07 -19.46
CA LEU A 299 31.26 -7.04 -19.37
C LEU A 299 31.98 -7.25 -20.71
N ASN A 300 31.33 -6.95 -21.83
CA ASN A 300 32.00 -6.95 -23.13
C ASN A 300 32.98 -5.76 -23.16
N GLU A 301 34.27 -6.03 -23.39
CA GLU A 301 35.31 -5.00 -23.32
C GLU A 301 35.12 -3.88 -24.36
N ASP A 302 34.44 -4.18 -25.47
CA ASP A 302 34.10 -3.22 -26.52
C ASP A 302 32.86 -2.36 -26.20
N ALA A 303 32.14 -2.63 -25.11
CA ALA A 303 30.97 -1.85 -24.72
C ALA A 303 31.40 -0.49 -24.14
N GLU A 304 30.76 0.59 -24.57
CA GLU A 304 31.00 1.96 -24.07
C GLU A 304 30.86 2.07 -22.52
N SER A 305 30.04 1.21 -21.92
CA SER A 305 29.80 1.15 -20.48
C SER A 305 30.86 0.37 -19.68
N SER A 306 31.80 -0.33 -20.33
CA SER A 306 32.76 -1.23 -19.65
C SER A 306 33.65 -0.50 -18.64
N THR A 307 34.13 0.69 -19.00
CA THR A 307 34.95 1.53 -18.10
C THR A 307 34.17 1.95 -16.84
N SER A 308 32.89 2.33 -17.01
CA SER A 308 32.01 2.71 -15.89
C SER A 308 31.68 1.52 -14.99
N TYR A 309 31.53 0.32 -15.58
CA TYR A 309 31.33 -0.91 -14.81
C TYR A 309 32.55 -1.28 -13.95
N ARG A 310 33.77 -1.20 -14.51
CA ARG A 310 35.01 -1.44 -13.75
C ARG A 310 35.20 -0.43 -12.62
N HIS A 311 34.84 0.83 -12.85
CA HIS A 311 34.83 1.88 -11.82
C HIS A 311 33.85 1.55 -10.68
N LEU A 312 32.62 1.14 -11.02
CA LEU A 312 31.61 0.70 -10.05
C LEU A 312 32.10 -0.49 -9.20
N GLU A 313 32.60 -1.54 -9.85
CA GLU A 313 33.14 -2.73 -9.18
C GLU A 313 34.28 -2.38 -8.22
N THR A 314 35.24 -1.59 -8.70
CA THR A 314 36.42 -1.18 -7.91
C THR A 314 36.00 -0.31 -6.72
N THR A 315 35.09 0.64 -6.92
CA THR A 315 34.60 1.51 -5.84
C THR A 315 33.87 0.72 -4.75
N ILE A 316 33.06 -0.28 -5.11
CA ILE A 316 32.39 -1.15 -4.13
C ILE A 316 33.41 -2.00 -3.39
N TYR A 317 34.39 -2.56 -4.10
CA TYR A 317 35.47 -3.32 -3.49
C TYR A 317 36.26 -2.48 -2.48
N ASP A 318 36.70 -1.28 -2.85
CA ASP A 318 37.48 -0.39 -1.98
C ASP A 318 36.66 0.05 -0.75
N HIS A 319 35.39 0.42 -0.94
CA HIS A 319 34.50 0.77 0.17
C HIS A 319 34.35 -0.36 1.19
N LEU A 320 34.28 -1.61 0.72
CA LEU A 320 34.17 -2.79 1.58
C LEU A 320 35.50 -3.14 2.23
N LYS A 321 36.61 -2.95 1.51
CA LYS A 321 37.97 -3.21 2.00
C LYS A 321 38.30 -2.34 3.22
N ASP A 322 37.84 -1.09 3.24
CA ASP A 322 38.01 -0.18 4.37
C ASP A 322 37.18 -0.56 5.62
N ARG A 323 36.39 -1.65 5.55
CA ARG A 323 35.53 -2.16 6.63
C ARG A 323 35.88 -3.59 7.01
N GLU A 324 37.18 -3.86 7.15
CA GLU A 324 37.73 -5.20 7.42
C GLU A 324 37.05 -5.89 8.62
N GLU A 325 36.87 -5.19 9.75
CA GLU A 325 36.33 -5.79 10.98
C GLU A 325 34.89 -6.29 10.79
N VAL A 326 34.09 -5.51 10.05
CA VAL A 326 32.72 -5.87 9.71
C VAL A 326 32.71 -7.11 8.83
N LEU A 327 33.56 -7.16 7.80
CA LEU A 327 33.65 -8.31 6.90
C LEU A 327 34.12 -9.57 7.61
N ILE A 328 35.10 -9.47 8.52
CA ILE A 328 35.53 -10.58 9.38
C ILE A 328 34.35 -11.11 10.20
N ALA A 329 33.61 -10.22 10.87
CA ALA A 329 32.46 -10.60 11.69
C ALA A 329 31.39 -11.33 10.87
N PHE A 330 31.04 -10.84 9.67
CA PHE A 330 30.05 -11.49 8.81
C PHE A 330 30.56 -12.78 8.16
N HIS A 331 31.86 -12.86 7.83
CA HIS A 331 32.46 -14.11 7.35
C HIS A 331 32.42 -15.20 8.42
N GLN A 332 32.75 -14.87 9.68
CA GLN A 332 32.70 -15.81 10.80
C GLN A 332 31.27 -16.18 11.23
N ALA A 333 30.30 -15.31 10.92
CA ALA A 333 28.90 -15.57 11.24
C ALA A 333 28.30 -16.74 10.44
N ASP A 334 28.65 -16.94 9.16
CA ASP A 334 28.11 -18.05 8.36
C ASP A 334 28.34 -19.45 8.99
N PRO A 335 29.58 -19.84 9.37
CA PRO A 335 29.81 -21.11 10.06
C PRO A 335 29.21 -21.14 11.47
N ALA A 336 29.13 -20.01 12.16
CA ALA A 336 28.48 -19.89 13.47
C ALA A 336 26.97 -20.15 13.42
N LEU A 337 26.27 -19.55 12.46
CA LEU A 337 24.85 -19.78 12.22
C LEU A 337 24.59 -21.24 11.84
N LYS A 338 25.45 -21.88 11.05
CA LYS A 338 25.37 -23.33 10.77
C LYS A 338 25.49 -24.16 12.04
N ALA A 339 26.41 -23.81 12.94
CA ALA A 339 26.59 -24.49 14.22
C ALA A 339 25.37 -24.31 15.13
N ILE A 340 24.80 -23.10 15.21
CA ILE A 340 23.57 -22.82 15.97
C ILE A 340 22.37 -23.57 15.40
N LYS A 341 22.15 -23.54 14.09
CA LYS A 341 21.06 -24.28 13.42
C LYS A 341 21.15 -25.78 13.68
N LYS A 342 22.36 -26.34 13.62
CA LYS A 342 22.60 -27.75 13.96
C LYS A 342 22.21 -28.04 15.41
N TYR A 343 22.60 -27.18 16.34
CA TYR A 343 22.23 -27.30 17.75
C TYR A 343 20.72 -27.22 17.99
N LEU A 344 20.04 -26.27 17.34
CA LEU A 344 18.57 -26.12 17.44
C LEU A 344 17.83 -27.31 16.84
N ALA A 345 18.33 -27.90 15.75
CA ALA A 345 17.76 -29.10 15.13
C ALA A 345 17.78 -30.32 16.07
N GLU A 346 18.69 -30.36 17.06
CA GLU A 346 18.75 -31.38 18.11
C GLU A 346 17.69 -31.19 19.22
N LYS A 347 16.76 -30.24 19.03
CA LYS A 347 15.62 -29.93 19.92
C LYS A 347 16.03 -29.75 21.39
N PRO A 348 16.84 -28.72 21.70
CA PRO A 348 17.15 -28.39 23.09
C PRO A 348 15.89 -27.91 23.82
N ASN A 349 15.97 -27.77 25.15
CA ASN A 349 14.82 -27.28 25.92
C ASN A 349 14.45 -25.85 25.52
N ALA A 350 13.22 -25.42 25.84
CA ALA A 350 12.67 -24.13 25.42
C ALA A 350 13.59 -22.94 25.77
N TYR A 351 14.16 -22.94 26.97
CA TYR A 351 15.09 -21.89 27.42
C TYR A 351 16.32 -21.76 26.50
N LYS A 352 16.99 -22.89 26.20
CA LYS A 352 18.16 -22.93 25.33
C LYS A 352 17.78 -22.61 23.88
N SER A 353 16.63 -23.11 23.41
CA SER A 353 16.11 -22.79 22.08
C SER A 353 15.92 -21.29 21.91
N ASN A 354 15.24 -20.62 22.85
CA ASN A 354 15.01 -19.17 22.80
C ASN A 354 16.32 -18.38 22.82
N PHE A 355 17.25 -18.74 23.72
CA PHE A 355 18.56 -18.08 23.80
C PHE A 355 19.31 -18.16 22.46
N PHE A 356 19.44 -19.36 21.90
CA PHE A 356 20.20 -19.54 20.67
C PHE A 356 19.47 -19.01 19.42
N SER A 357 18.13 -18.99 19.40
CA SER A 357 17.38 -18.30 18.34
C SER A 357 17.64 -16.80 18.38
N ASN A 358 17.55 -16.16 19.55
CA ASN A 358 17.80 -14.72 19.69
C ASN A 358 19.25 -14.36 19.35
N LEU A 359 20.21 -15.19 19.77
CA LEU A 359 21.62 -15.01 19.42
C LEU A 359 21.85 -15.20 17.92
N MET A 360 21.21 -16.20 17.30
CA MET A 360 21.26 -16.42 15.86
C MET A 360 20.76 -15.20 15.10
N ASP A 361 19.67 -14.58 15.54
CA ASP A 361 19.11 -13.38 14.93
C ASP A 361 20.06 -12.18 15.03
N ASP A 362 20.66 -11.94 16.20
CA ASP A 362 21.63 -10.86 16.38
C ASP A 362 22.92 -11.08 15.58
N ILE A 363 23.44 -12.31 15.51
CA ILE A 363 24.61 -12.66 14.67
C ILE A 363 24.28 -12.45 13.18
N ASN A 364 23.07 -12.83 12.76
CA ASN A 364 22.61 -12.66 11.38
C ASN A 364 22.49 -11.16 11.00
N ARG A 365 22.19 -10.28 11.96
CA ARG A 365 22.09 -8.82 11.77
C ARG A 365 23.43 -8.10 11.79
N ASN A 366 24.31 -8.48 12.72
CA ASN A 366 25.49 -7.68 13.08
C ASN A 366 26.83 -8.40 12.83
N GLY A 367 26.80 -9.64 12.33
CA GLY A 367 27.97 -10.50 12.25
C GLY A 367 28.28 -11.17 13.60
N LEU A 368 29.30 -12.02 13.64
CA LEU A 368 29.75 -12.64 14.88
C LEU A 368 30.84 -11.77 15.51
N THR A 369 30.52 -11.13 16.63
CA THR A 369 31.48 -10.38 17.45
C THR A 369 31.43 -10.84 18.90
N VAL A 370 32.53 -10.63 19.62
CA VAL A 370 32.60 -10.86 21.08
C VAL A 370 31.55 -10.03 21.83
N GLN A 371 31.27 -8.84 21.31
CA GLN A 371 30.35 -7.86 21.87
C GLN A 371 28.91 -8.40 21.88
N ILE A 372 28.49 -9.01 20.77
CA ILE A 372 27.18 -9.67 20.65
C ILE A 372 27.11 -10.87 21.60
N LEU A 373 28.15 -11.69 21.65
CA LEU A 373 28.19 -12.83 22.57
C LEU A 373 28.10 -12.36 24.03
N ASN A 374 28.80 -11.29 24.40
CA ASN A 374 28.75 -10.70 25.74
C ASN A 374 27.38 -10.11 26.05
N LYS A 375 26.76 -9.37 25.11
CA LYS A 375 25.39 -8.82 25.25
C LYS A 375 24.39 -9.93 25.64
N HIS A 376 24.45 -11.08 24.98
CA HIS A 376 23.57 -12.21 25.28
C HIS A 376 23.97 -12.93 26.57
N MET A 377 25.27 -13.09 26.83
CA MET A 377 25.79 -13.78 28.02
C MET A 377 25.64 -12.99 29.33
N GLN A 378 25.55 -11.66 29.28
CA GLN A 378 25.33 -10.81 30.46
C GLN A 378 23.92 -10.97 31.04
N ARG A 379 22.94 -11.34 30.20
CA ARG A 379 21.51 -11.36 30.59
C ARG A 379 20.96 -12.77 30.82
N VAL A 380 21.81 -13.79 30.76
CA VAL A 380 21.40 -15.20 30.78
C VAL A 380 21.67 -15.87 32.12
N ASN A 381 20.71 -16.68 32.60
CA ASN A 381 20.97 -17.63 33.67
C ASN A 381 21.92 -18.72 33.14
N LYS A 382 23.22 -18.57 33.45
CA LYS A 382 24.29 -19.48 33.03
C LYS A 382 24.07 -20.92 33.54
N ASP A 383 23.46 -21.07 34.71
CA ASP A 383 23.20 -22.37 35.32
C ASP A 383 22.12 -23.13 34.55
N ALA A 384 21.07 -22.43 34.11
CA ALA A 384 20.04 -22.99 33.23
C ALA A 384 20.58 -23.26 31.81
N LEU A 385 21.39 -22.35 31.26
CA LEU A 385 21.97 -22.48 29.92
C LEU A 385 22.92 -23.68 29.83
N PHE A 386 23.77 -23.86 30.86
CA PHE A 386 24.82 -24.88 30.87
C PHE A 386 24.49 -26.14 31.69
N ALA A 387 23.26 -26.30 32.18
CA ALA A 387 22.85 -27.48 32.94
C ALA A 387 23.05 -28.81 32.17
N LYS A 388 23.75 -29.77 32.82
CA LYS A 388 23.86 -31.20 32.47
C LYS A 388 24.28 -32.03 33.71
N TRP A 389 23.93 -33.32 33.77
CA TRP A 389 24.26 -34.26 34.86
C TRP A 389 25.77 -34.51 35.08
N SER A 390 26.62 -34.27 34.07
CA SER A 390 28.07 -34.53 34.11
C SER A 390 28.94 -33.27 34.28
N GLY A 391 28.37 -32.18 34.83
CA GLY A 391 29.06 -30.91 35.11
C GLY A 391 28.94 -29.85 33.99
N LYS A 392 29.06 -28.56 34.38
CA LYS A 392 28.86 -27.37 33.51
C LYS A 392 29.82 -27.34 32.30
N HIS A 393 31.03 -27.87 32.43
CA HIS A 393 32.05 -27.94 31.36
C HIS A 393 31.69 -28.91 30.20
N ASN A 394 30.77 -29.85 30.42
CA ASN A 394 30.39 -30.89 29.44
C ASN A 394 29.04 -30.62 28.73
N SER A 395 28.53 -29.39 28.86
CA SER A 395 27.29 -28.96 28.20
C SER A 395 27.51 -28.73 26.71
N ARG A 396 26.61 -29.27 25.86
CA ARG A 396 26.61 -28.97 24.41
C ARG A 396 26.45 -27.47 24.14
N ALA A 397 25.67 -26.76 24.98
CA ALA A 397 25.51 -25.31 24.87
C ALA A 397 26.79 -24.56 25.24
N ALA A 398 27.53 -25.03 26.26
CA ALA A 398 28.83 -24.45 26.61
C ALA A 398 29.85 -24.70 25.51
N GLY A 399 29.87 -25.91 24.93
CA GLY A 399 30.71 -26.23 23.78
C GLY A 399 30.41 -25.37 22.55
N LEU A 400 29.13 -25.14 22.25
CA LEU A 400 28.73 -24.23 21.18
C LEU A 400 29.15 -22.78 21.46
N ILE A 401 28.86 -22.23 22.64
CA ILE A 401 29.24 -20.85 22.98
C ILE A 401 30.77 -20.69 22.96
N PHE A 402 31.51 -21.67 23.48
CA PHE A 402 32.96 -21.69 23.39
C PHE A 402 33.46 -21.62 21.94
N GLU A 403 32.89 -22.44 21.05
CA GLU A 403 33.21 -22.41 19.62
C GLU A 403 32.88 -21.04 18.98
N LEU A 404 31.81 -20.39 19.40
CA LEU A 404 31.45 -19.04 18.94
C LEU A 404 32.46 -17.98 19.43
N TYR A 405 32.89 -18.01 20.69
CA TYR A 405 33.93 -17.10 21.19
C TYR A 405 35.28 -17.32 20.51
N LYS A 406 35.64 -18.59 20.24
CA LYS A 406 36.87 -18.93 19.52
C LYS A 406 36.87 -18.29 18.13
N ARG A 407 35.75 -18.40 17.40
CA ARG A 407 35.57 -17.79 16.07
C ARG A 407 35.57 -16.26 16.12
N ALA A 408 34.87 -15.67 17.09
CA ALA A 408 34.78 -14.22 17.26
C ALA A 408 36.14 -13.57 17.58
N ASN A 409 37.02 -14.29 18.27
CA ASN A 409 38.38 -13.83 18.62
C ASN A 409 39.45 -14.26 17.60
N LEU A 410 39.10 -15.05 16.58
CA LEU A 410 40.06 -15.64 15.63
C LEU A 410 41.22 -16.45 16.26
N THR A 411 41.12 -16.84 17.53
CA THR A 411 42.24 -17.47 18.24
C THR A 411 42.27 -19.00 18.07
N ASN A 412 43.47 -19.52 17.84
CA ASN A 412 43.78 -20.95 17.96
C ASN A 412 44.84 -21.23 19.05
N ASN A 413 45.23 -20.22 19.83
CA ASN A 413 46.20 -20.36 20.90
C ASN A 413 45.56 -21.13 22.07
N ASP A 414 46.24 -22.18 22.54
CA ASP A 414 45.78 -23.00 23.65
C ASP A 414 45.60 -22.19 24.95
N GLU A 415 46.43 -21.17 25.18
CA GLU A 415 46.32 -20.29 26.37
C GLU A 415 45.06 -19.41 26.32
N ASP A 416 44.75 -18.81 25.17
CA ASP A 416 43.53 -18.02 24.97
C ASP A 416 42.28 -18.91 25.04
N ILE A 417 42.38 -20.12 24.46
CA ILE A 417 41.33 -21.15 24.51
C ILE A 417 41.04 -21.54 25.96
N GLU A 418 42.08 -21.75 26.77
CA GLU A 418 41.95 -22.09 28.18
C GLU A 418 41.42 -20.90 29.00
N PHE A 419 41.84 -19.68 28.68
CA PHE A 419 41.32 -18.44 29.27
C PHE A 419 39.82 -18.25 28.99
N ILE A 420 39.38 -18.43 27.73
CA ILE A 420 37.96 -18.36 27.33
C ILE A 420 37.16 -19.42 28.12
N LYS A 421 37.62 -20.68 28.13
CA LYS A 421 36.95 -21.76 28.86
C LYS A 421 36.81 -21.47 30.35
N ASN A 422 37.87 -20.95 30.98
CA ASN A 422 37.90 -20.68 32.41
C ASN A 422 37.01 -19.49 32.81
N ASN A 423 36.86 -18.48 31.96
CA ASN A 423 36.05 -17.30 32.28
C ASN A 423 34.58 -17.42 31.85
N LEU A 424 34.27 -18.19 30.80
CA LEU A 424 32.89 -18.42 30.34
C LEU A 424 31.99 -19.02 31.44
N LEU A 425 32.57 -19.83 32.31
CA LEU A 425 31.87 -20.63 33.32
C LEU A 425 31.94 -20.05 34.73
N LYS A 426 32.66 -18.92 34.94
CA LYS A 426 32.68 -18.20 36.23
C LYS A 426 31.38 -17.41 36.42
N SER A 427 30.93 -17.33 37.67
CA SER A 427 29.65 -16.74 38.09
C SER A 427 29.65 -15.21 38.18
N HIS A 428 30.80 -14.53 38.19
CA HIS A 428 30.87 -13.07 38.32
C HIS A 428 30.82 -12.34 36.96
N GLU A 429 30.04 -11.25 36.90
CA GLU A 429 29.80 -10.41 35.71
C GLU A 429 31.08 -9.74 35.18
N ASP A 430 32.02 -9.38 36.07
CA ASP A 430 33.24 -8.63 35.72
C ASP A 430 34.25 -9.39 34.84
N ALA A 431 34.18 -10.73 34.78
CA ALA A 431 35.16 -11.55 34.06
C ALA A 431 34.91 -11.63 32.53
N LEU A 432 33.71 -11.26 32.05
CA LEU A 432 33.38 -11.28 30.60
C LEU A 432 33.97 -10.08 29.85
N TYR A 433 34.17 -8.93 30.53
CA TYR A 433 34.85 -7.77 29.95
C TYR A 433 36.34 -8.03 29.66
N ALA A 434 36.97 -8.96 30.37
CA ALA A 434 38.36 -9.37 30.10
C ALA A 434 38.51 -10.18 28.79
N LEU A 435 37.40 -10.67 28.21
CA LEU A 435 37.40 -11.31 26.89
C LEU A 435 37.30 -10.30 25.73
N TYR A 436 37.10 -9.02 26.05
CA TYR A 436 36.73 -7.99 25.08
C TYR A 436 37.91 -7.46 24.25
N ASP A 437 39.15 -7.80 24.60
CA ASP A 437 40.33 -7.23 23.93
C ASP A 437 41.58 -8.11 24.08
N LEU A 438 41.53 -9.37 23.63
CA LEU A 438 42.77 -10.05 23.23
C LEU A 438 43.28 -9.32 21.98
N LYS A 439 44.02 -8.22 22.17
CA LYS A 439 44.55 -7.37 21.09
C LYS A 439 45.33 -8.20 20.08
N GLN A 440 44.66 -8.58 19.00
CA GLN A 440 45.26 -9.24 17.85
C GLN A 440 44.86 -8.48 16.56
N GLU A 441 45.03 -7.15 16.53
CA GLU A 441 44.87 -6.36 15.30
C GLU A 441 45.66 -6.99 14.14
N HIS A 442 46.88 -7.45 14.42
CA HIS A 442 47.73 -8.16 13.46
C HIS A 442 47.14 -9.49 12.95
N GLU A 443 46.43 -10.26 13.79
CA GLU A 443 45.81 -11.51 13.34
C GLU A 443 44.49 -11.26 12.61
N LYS A 444 43.74 -10.19 12.95
CA LYS A 444 42.57 -9.74 12.18
C LYS A 444 42.99 -9.31 10.76
N GLU A 445 44.03 -8.50 10.66
CA GLU A 445 44.60 -8.04 9.39
C GLU A 445 45.03 -9.23 8.53
N LYS A 446 45.87 -10.13 9.07
CA LYS A 446 46.24 -11.37 8.37
C LYS A 446 45.03 -12.20 7.95
N PHE A 447 44.05 -12.37 8.84
CA PHE A 447 42.86 -13.15 8.53
C PHE A 447 42.09 -12.54 7.35
N PHE A 448 41.92 -11.22 7.35
CA PHE A 448 41.30 -10.50 6.24
C PHE A 448 42.08 -10.70 4.93
N GLU A 449 43.39 -10.46 4.93
CA GLU A 449 44.28 -10.59 3.78
C GLU A 449 44.29 -12.00 3.17
N HIS A 450 44.25 -13.05 4.00
CA HIS A 450 44.39 -14.43 3.54
C HIS A 450 43.04 -15.11 3.23
N HIS A 451 41.96 -14.75 3.92
CA HIS A 451 40.69 -15.48 3.84
C HIS A 451 39.54 -14.71 3.19
N ILE A 452 39.57 -13.38 3.21
CA ILE A 452 38.46 -12.55 2.70
C ILE A 452 38.89 -11.77 1.47
N GLN A 453 39.97 -11.01 1.56
CA GLN A 453 40.42 -10.10 0.50
C GLN A 453 40.65 -10.79 -0.87
N PRO A 454 41.25 -12.00 -0.97
CA PRO A 454 41.54 -12.62 -2.26
C PRO A 454 40.29 -12.94 -3.08
N GLY A 455 39.19 -13.30 -2.40
CA GLY A 455 37.91 -13.62 -3.02
C GLY A 455 36.90 -12.47 -3.03
N LEU A 456 37.17 -11.36 -2.33
CA LEU A 456 36.21 -10.26 -2.17
C LEU A 456 35.88 -9.60 -3.50
N LYS A 457 36.88 -9.34 -4.36
CA LYS A 457 36.64 -8.72 -5.67
C LYS A 457 35.79 -9.60 -6.58
N GLU A 458 36.10 -10.90 -6.64
CA GLU A 458 35.30 -11.88 -7.37
C GLU A 458 33.87 -11.94 -6.83
N LYS A 459 33.69 -11.91 -5.51
CA LYS A 459 32.38 -11.89 -4.87
C LYS A 459 31.58 -10.62 -5.20
N VAL A 460 32.22 -9.46 -5.25
CA VAL A 460 31.59 -8.19 -5.68
C VAL A 460 31.13 -8.31 -7.13
N SER A 461 32.01 -8.79 -8.02
CA SER A 461 31.65 -9.02 -9.43
C SER A 461 30.47 -9.97 -9.57
N GLN A 462 30.52 -11.09 -8.84
CA GLN A 462 29.47 -12.09 -8.80
C GLN A 462 28.14 -11.50 -8.35
N VAL A 463 28.10 -10.72 -7.26
CA VAL A 463 26.87 -10.10 -6.77
C VAL A 463 26.35 -9.00 -7.70
N LEU A 464 27.23 -8.23 -8.35
CA LEU A 464 26.81 -7.25 -9.35
C LEU A 464 26.12 -7.93 -10.54
N GLN A 465 26.67 -9.04 -11.03
CA GLN A 465 26.11 -9.79 -12.17
C GLN A 465 24.87 -10.60 -11.78
N HIS A 466 24.89 -11.16 -10.57
CA HIS A 466 23.89 -12.08 -10.03
C HIS A 466 23.45 -11.64 -8.63
N PRO A 467 22.62 -10.58 -8.50
CA PRO A 467 22.25 -10.04 -7.20
C PRO A 467 21.55 -11.06 -6.28
N GLU A 468 20.95 -12.11 -6.84
CA GLU A 468 20.27 -13.19 -6.10
C GLU A 468 21.26 -13.98 -5.25
N GLN A 469 22.53 -13.97 -5.65
CA GLN A 469 23.62 -14.66 -4.95
C GLN A 469 24.11 -13.89 -3.72
N ALA A 470 23.70 -12.62 -3.55
CA ALA A 470 24.00 -11.84 -2.33
C ALA A 470 23.46 -12.52 -1.07
N THR A 471 22.32 -13.19 -1.17
CA THR A 471 21.67 -13.84 -0.03
C THR A 471 22.34 -15.14 0.42
N GLN A 472 23.27 -15.69 -0.39
CA GLN A 472 23.93 -16.97 -0.16
C GLN A 472 25.04 -16.91 0.89
N SER A 473 25.55 -15.71 1.21
CA SER A 473 26.51 -15.50 2.29
C SER A 473 26.25 -14.17 2.98
N LEU A 474 26.66 -14.07 4.24
CA LEU A 474 26.51 -12.83 4.99
C LEU A 474 27.41 -11.69 4.48
N VAL A 475 28.57 -12.01 3.92
CA VAL A 475 29.42 -11.06 3.18
C VAL A 475 28.70 -10.57 1.92
N GLY A 476 27.99 -11.45 1.20
CA GLY A 476 27.17 -11.09 0.06
C GLY A 476 26.11 -10.04 0.40
N ARG A 477 25.49 -10.14 1.58
CA ARG A 477 24.53 -9.13 2.07
C ARG A 477 25.17 -7.77 2.38
N GLN A 478 26.44 -7.72 2.79
CA GLN A 478 27.15 -6.43 2.96
C GLN A 478 27.46 -5.78 1.61
N ILE A 479 27.78 -6.58 0.59
CA ILE A 479 27.91 -6.11 -0.79
C ILE A 479 26.58 -5.53 -1.27
N GLU A 480 25.48 -6.27 -1.09
CA GLU A 480 24.13 -5.79 -1.43
C GLU A 480 23.75 -4.51 -0.68
N LYS A 481 24.07 -4.40 0.62
CA LYS A 481 23.84 -3.19 1.41
C LYS A 481 24.57 -1.98 0.83
N THR A 482 25.82 -2.17 0.38
CA THR A 482 26.62 -1.12 -0.26
C THR A 482 26.05 -0.72 -1.62
N ILE A 483 25.67 -1.70 -2.44
CA ILE A 483 24.98 -1.45 -3.72
C ILE A 483 23.67 -0.69 -3.48
N HIS A 484 22.89 -1.10 -2.49
CA HIS A 484 21.62 -0.48 -2.15
C HIS A 484 21.77 0.98 -1.70
N HIS A 485 22.84 1.29 -0.97
CA HIS A 485 23.17 2.66 -0.58
C HIS A 485 23.41 3.54 -1.82
N TYR A 486 24.22 3.08 -2.79
CA TYR A 486 24.40 3.82 -4.05
C TYR A 486 23.12 3.87 -4.89
N GLN A 487 22.34 2.78 -4.95
CA GLN A 487 21.04 2.78 -5.62
C GLN A 487 20.07 3.81 -5.02
N SER A 488 20.07 3.98 -3.70
CA SER A 488 19.27 4.99 -3.01
C SER A 488 19.68 6.42 -3.41
N MET A 489 20.98 6.70 -3.56
CA MET A 489 21.48 7.97 -4.10
C MET A 489 21.06 8.20 -5.54
N VAL A 490 21.12 7.17 -6.39
CA VAL A 490 20.65 7.24 -7.78
C VAL A 490 19.15 7.49 -7.84
N GLN A 491 18.36 6.75 -7.05
CA GLN A 491 16.91 6.93 -6.98
C GLN A 491 16.57 8.36 -6.57
N PHE A 492 17.23 8.90 -5.55
CA PHE A 492 17.04 10.29 -5.14
C PHE A 492 17.42 11.27 -6.27
N SER A 493 18.58 11.08 -6.91
CA SER A 493 19.04 11.94 -8.02
C SER A 493 18.07 11.92 -9.21
N GLN A 494 17.42 10.79 -9.46
CA GLN A 494 16.43 10.65 -10.53
C GLN A 494 15.01 11.08 -10.12
N ARG A 495 14.72 11.33 -8.84
CA ARG A 495 13.38 11.83 -8.42
C ARG A 495 13.03 13.14 -9.11
N ASP A 496 14.01 14.00 -9.37
CA ASP A 496 13.81 15.23 -10.16
C ASP A 496 13.28 14.92 -11.57
N LEU A 497 13.70 13.81 -12.19
CA LEU A 497 13.18 13.36 -13.48
C LEU A 497 11.72 12.90 -13.37
N ALA A 498 11.38 12.12 -12.35
CA ALA A 498 9.99 11.71 -12.10
C ALA A 498 9.10 12.94 -11.78
N LYS A 499 9.60 13.92 -11.02
CA LYS A 499 8.91 15.19 -10.76
C LYS A 499 8.70 16.01 -12.02
N LYS A 500 9.70 16.06 -12.92
CA LYS A 500 9.59 16.69 -14.24
C LYS A 500 8.52 16.03 -15.10
N GLN A 501 8.47 14.70 -15.14
CA GLN A 501 7.44 13.97 -15.89
C GLN A 501 6.03 14.25 -15.37
N LYS A 502 5.84 14.25 -14.04
CA LYS A 502 4.57 14.63 -13.41
C LYS A 502 4.16 16.07 -13.74
N THR A 503 5.12 16.97 -13.73
CA THR A 503 4.91 18.38 -14.10
C THR A 503 4.57 18.51 -15.58
N ALA A 504 5.23 17.73 -16.45
CA ALA A 504 4.97 17.67 -17.88
C ALA A 504 3.52 17.24 -18.18
N GLU A 505 3.03 16.21 -17.47
CA GLU A 505 1.63 15.76 -17.57
C GLU A 505 0.65 16.85 -17.16
N ALA A 506 0.91 17.55 -16.05
CA ALA A 506 0.06 18.65 -15.60
C ALA A 506 0.05 19.81 -16.61
N VAL A 507 1.20 20.18 -17.18
CA VAL A 507 1.31 21.21 -18.23
C VAL A 507 0.57 20.78 -19.50
N TYR A 508 0.69 19.51 -19.90
CA TYR A 508 -0.04 18.97 -21.04
C TYR A 508 -1.56 19.06 -20.82
N GLN A 509 -2.06 18.57 -19.69
CA GLN A 509 -3.48 18.67 -19.36
C GLN A 509 -3.96 20.12 -19.24
N ASN A 510 -3.16 21.01 -18.63
CA ASN A 510 -3.47 22.43 -18.54
C ASN A 510 -3.63 23.07 -19.93
N TYR A 511 -2.76 22.70 -20.87
CA TYR A 511 -2.85 23.17 -22.25
C TYR A 511 -4.16 22.70 -22.93
N LEU A 512 -4.52 21.42 -22.76
CA LEU A 512 -5.77 20.88 -23.30
C LEU A 512 -7.00 21.61 -22.72
N VAL A 513 -7.06 21.80 -21.39
CA VAL A 513 -8.15 22.53 -20.72
C VAL A 513 -8.24 23.96 -21.24
N THR A 514 -7.12 24.67 -21.32
CA THR A 514 -7.07 26.05 -21.80
C THR A 514 -7.60 26.16 -23.24
N LYS A 515 -7.13 25.30 -24.15
CA LYS A 515 -7.59 25.31 -25.55
C LYS A 515 -9.05 24.90 -25.69
N ALA A 516 -9.51 23.92 -24.93
CA ALA A 516 -10.92 23.53 -24.93
C ALA A 516 -11.83 24.68 -24.47
N LEU A 517 -11.46 25.39 -23.40
CA LEU A 517 -12.19 26.57 -22.92
C LEU A 517 -12.17 27.72 -23.93
N GLU A 518 -11.02 28.02 -24.55
CA GLU A 518 -10.90 29.04 -25.61
C GLU A 518 -11.87 28.77 -26.78
N ILE A 519 -11.93 27.51 -27.24
CA ILE A 519 -12.83 27.07 -28.32
C ILE A 519 -14.28 27.20 -27.87
N ALA A 520 -14.62 26.69 -26.69
CA ALA A 520 -15.99 26.71 -26.18
C ALA A 520 -16.53 28.16 -25.99
N GLN A 521 -15.69 29.06 -25.48
CA GLN A 521 -16.06 30.47 -25.27
C GLN A 521 -16.34 31.20 -26.59
N ARG A 522 -15.56 30.93 -27.64
CA ARG A 522 -15.74 31.52 -28.98
C ARG A 522 -16.90 30.90 -29.76
N THR A 523 -17.31 29.68 -29.41
CA THR A 523 -18.38 28.96 -30.09
C THR A 523 -19.76 29.50 -29.69
N GLU A 524 -20.65 29.66 -30.67
CA GLU A 524 -22.02 30.08 -30.45
C GLU A 524 -22.78 29.07 -29.57
N ALA A 525 -23.67 29.56 -28.69
CA ALA A 525 -24.39 28.73 -27.72
C ALA A 525 -25.16 27.54 -28.34
N LYS A 526 -25.71 27.72 -29.55
CA LYS A 526 -26.45 26.67 -30.27
C LYS A 526 -25.57 25.56 -30.83
N LYS A 527 -24.27 25.83 -30.99
CA LYS A 527 -23.31 24.88 -31.55
C LYS A 527 -22.56 24.09 -30.47
N LEU A 528 -22.63 24.56 -29.22
CA LEU A 528 -22.06 23.87 -28.07
C LEU A 528 -22.88 22.63 -27.71
N ILE A 529 -22.18 21.59 -27.30
CA ILE A 529 -22.76 20.35 -26.80
C ILE A 529 -22.56 20.36 -25.29
N PHE A 530 -23.66 20.31 -24.54
CA PHE A 530 -23.62 20.28 -23.08
C PHE A 530 -24.12 18.97 -22.49
N ASP A 531 -23.48 18.48 -21.43
CA ASP A 531 -23.97 17.35 -20.65
C ASP A 531 -24.89 17.81 -19.50
N PRO A 532 -25.91 17.01 -19.09
CA PRO A 532 -26.74 17.28 -17.92
C PRO A 532 -25.99 17.65 -16.63
N GLN A 533 -24.76 17.18 -16.46
CA GLN A 533 -23.91 17.54 -15.31
C GLN A 533 -23.44 19.01 -15.31
N GLY A 534 -23.74 19.76 -16.38
CA GLY A 534 -23.28 21.13 -16.57
C GLY A 534 -21.83 21.17 -17.03
N HIS A 535 -21.52 20.33 -18.02
CA HIS A 535 -20.20 20.27 -18.67
C HIS A 535 -20.34 20.59 -20.15
N VAL A 536 -19.28 21.09 -20.78
CA VAL A 536 -19.19 21.24 -22.24
C VAL A 536 -18.34 20.12 -22.82
N ILE A 537 -18.83 19.50 -23.90
CA ILE A 537 -18.17 18.40 -24.59
C ILE A 537 -17.68 18.87 -25.97
N LEU A 538 -16.40 18.64 -26.28
CA LEU A 538 -15.81 18.94 -27.59
C LEU A 538 -14.61 18.03 -27.90
N ALA A 539 -14.30 17.85 -29.19
CA ALA A 539 -13.08 17.19 -29.63
C ALA A 539 -12.00 18.24 -29.94
N LEU A 540 -10.85 18.14 -29.28
CA LEU A 540 -9.70 19.00 -29.49
C LEU A 540 -8.69 18.29 -30.41
N THR A 541 -8.36 18.90 -31.56
CA THR A 541 -7.34 18.39 -32.46
C THR A 541 -6.03 19.14 -32.29
N LEU A 542 -4.94 18.41 -32.05
CA LEU A 542 -3.59 18.94 -31.92
C LEU A 542 -2.81 18.74 -33.23
N ASN A 543 -2.05 19.77 -33.62
CA ASN A 543 -1.12 19.74 -34.73
C ASN A 543 0.34 19.89 -34.25
N ASP A 544 1.30 19.84 -35.19
CA ASP A 544 2.73 19.94 -34.88
C ASP A 544 3.12 21.22 -34.14
N ALA A 545 2.49 22.35 -34.46
CA ALA A 545 2.72 23.60 -33.74
C ALA A 545 2.23 23.52 -32.29
N ASN A 546 1.12 22.82 -32.03
CA ASN A 546 0.65 22.58 -30.67
C ASN A 546 1.61 21.69 -29.89
N TYR A 547 2.14 20.61 -30.50
CA TYR A 547 3.12 19.75 -29.83
C TYR A 547 4.41 20.51 -29.51
N ALA A 548 4.91 21.33 -30.44
CA ALA A 548 6.08 22.18 -30.21
C ALA A 548 5.82 23.19 -29.08
N GLU A 549 4.63 23.80 -29.04
CA GLU A 549 4.24 24.74 -27.98
C GLU A 549 4.18 24.05 -26.61
N ILE A 550 3.55 22.87 -26.52
CA ILE A 550 3.49 22.08 -25.27
C ILE A 550 4.90 21.72 -24.81
N TYR A 551 5.74 21.21 -25.70
CA TYR A 551 7.11 20.85 -25.37
C TYR A 551 7.92 22.06 -24.88
N ARG A 552 7.73 23.23 -25.51
CA ARG A 552 8.33 24.50 -25.10
C ARG A 552 7.82 24.98 -23.75
N LEU A 553 6.53 24.81 -23.45
CA LEU A 553 5.98 25.13 -22.13
C LEU A 553 6.58 24.26 -21.02
N ILE A 554 6.96 23.02 -21.33
CA ILE A 554 7.56 22.10 -20.35
C ILE A 554 9.07 22.32 -20.20
N THR A 555 9.79 22.50 -21.32
CA THR A 555 11.26 22.45 -21.34
C THR A 555 11.95 23.80 -21.60
N GLY A 556 11.21 24.80 -22.07
CA GLY A 556 11.74 26.07 -22.57
C GLY A 556 12.42 25.99 -23.94
N ARG A 557 12.35 24.85 -24.64
CA ARG A 557 12.99 24.59 -25.94
C ARG A 557 11.98 24.17 -26.99
N GLU A 558 12.33 24.31 -28.26
CA GLU A 558 11.56 23.72 -29.37
C GLU A 558 11.71 22.19 -29.37
N GLY A 559 10.67 21.48 -29.80
CA GLY A 559 10.67 20.02 -29.88
C GLY A 559 9.53 19.48 -30.74
N THR A 560 9.51 18.17 -30.91
CA THR A 560 8.57 17.43 -31.76
C THR A 560 7.54 16.65 -30.94
N LYS A 561 6.57 16.04 -31.62
CA LYS A 561 5.64 15.09 -31.01
C LYS A 561 6.37 13.91 -30.35
N ASP A 562 7.44 13.42 -30.96
CA ASP A 562 8.20 12.28 -30.44
C ASP A 562 8.96 12.67 -29.18
N ASP A 563 9.52 13.89 -29.15
CA ASP A 563 10.15 14.45 -27.94
C ASP A 563 9.15 14.59 -26.78
N LEU A 564 7.93 15.05 -27.08
CA LEU A 564 6.84 15.14 -26.09
C LEU A 564 6.41 13.75 -25.61
N THR A 565 6.26 12.79 -26.51
CA THR A 565 5.90 11.39 -26.20
C THR A 565 6.94 10.76 -25.27
N SER A 566 8.22 10.98 -25.55
CA SER A 566 9.32 10.53 -24.70
C SER A 566 9.26 11.17 -23.30
N LEU A 567 8.96 12.47 -23.23
CA LEU A 567 8.88 13.23 -21.99
C LEU A 567 7.69 12.82 -21.10
N LEU A 568 6.53 12.55 -21.70
CA LEU A 568 5.32 12.08 -20.99
C LEU A 568 5.38 10.58 -20.66
N GLY A 569 6.24 9.82 -21.36
CA GLY A 569 6.33 8.37 -21.21
C GLY A 569 5.09 7.63 -21.72
N SER A 570 4.29 8.27 -22.58
CA SER A 570 3.14 7.66 -23.25
C SER A 570 2.88 8.33 -24.59
N GLU A 571 2.33 7.56 -25.52
CA GLU A 571 1.89 8.06 -26.81
C GLU A 571 0.80 9.14 -26.63
N VAL A 572 0.90 10.20 -27.43
CA VAL A 572 -0.10 11.27 -27.50
C VAL A 572 -0.90 11.13 -28.79
N THR A 573 -2.23 11.13 -28.68
CA THR A 573 -3.09 11.07 -29.87
C THR A 573 -3.36 12.47 -30.45
N PRO A 574 -3.63 12.57 -31.77
CA PRO A 574 -3.98 13.85 -32.39
C PRO A 574 -5.31 14.44 -31.95
N VAL A 575 -6.20 13.64 -31.38
CA VAL A 575 -7.54 14.08 -30.98
C VAL A 575 -7.80 13.67 -29.53
N THR A 576 -8.12 14.65 -28.70
CA THR A 576 -8.58 14.43 -27.33
C THR A 576 -10.05 14.80 -27.22
N TRP A 577 -10.86 13.89 -26.70
CA TRP A 577 -12.22 14.17 -26.28
C TRP A 577 -12.19 14.90 -24.94
N CYS A 578 -12.57 16.18 -24.92
CA CYS A 578 -12.60 17.02 -23.73
C CYS A 578 -14.03 17.16 -23.18
N ASN A 579 -14.21 16.81 -21.91
CA ASN A 579 -15.41 17.00 -21.12
C ASN A 579 -15.11 17.99 -19.97
N ILE A 580 -15.41 19.28 -20.17
CA ILE A 580 -14.95 20.37 -19.30
C ILE A 580 -16.09 20.88 -18.42
N ASP A 581 -15.88 20.95 -17.11
CA ASP A 581 -16.84 21.48 -16.15
C ASP A 581 -16.87 23.02 -16.24
N ILE A 582 -18.07 23.57 -16.40
CA ILE A 582 -18.28 25.00 -16.65
C ILE A 582 -18.83 25.74 -15.42
N GLU A 583 -18.92 25.10 -14.25
CA GLU A 583 -19.48 25.68 -13.03
C GLU A 583 -18.86 27.04 -12.67
N LYS A 584 -17.53 27.15 -12.77
CA LYS A 584 -16.76 28.39 -12.51
C LYS A 584 -16.44 29.19 -13.78
N VAL A 585 -17.15 28.96 -14.89
CA VAL A 585 -16.97 29.68 -16.17
C VAL A 585 -18.27 30.43 -16.51
N PRO A 586 -18.47 31.68 -16.01
CA PRO A 586 -19.76 32.37 -16.08
C PRO A 586 -20.35 32.48 -17.48
N ASN A 587 -19.52 32.78 -18.49
CA ASN A 587 -19.99 32.88 -19.88
C ASN A 587 -20.58 31.56 -20.40
N LEU A 588 -19.95 30.43 -20.11
CA LEU A 588 -20.42 29.13 -20.56
C LEU A 588 -21.62 28.66 -19.74
N LYS A 589 -21.62 28.94 -18.43
CA LYS A 589 -22.76 28.70 -17.54
C LYS A 589 -24.02 29.42 -18.03
N ASP A 590 -23.90 30.68 -18.45
CA ASP A 590 -25.02 31.44 -19.01
C ASP A 590 -25.50 30.87 -20.36
N LYS A 591 -24.58 30.41 -21.22
CA LYS A 591 -24.96 29.71 -22.46
C LYS A 591 -25.70 28.40 -22.17
N PHE A 592 -25.26 27.65 -21.17
CA PHE A 592 -25.95 26.43 -20.72
C PHE A 592 -27.37 26.74 -20.24
N LYS A 593 -27.54 27.73 -19.35
CA LYS A 593 -28.86 28.16 -18.87
C LYS A 593 -29.79 28.56 -20.02
N ALA A 594 -29.28 29.35 -20.96
CA ALA A 594 -30.05 29.77 -22.13
C ALA A 594 -30.45 28.61 -23.05
N ARG A 595 -29.65 27.53 -23.11
CA ARG A 595 -29.98 26.30 -23.83
C ARG A 595 -31.03 25.46 -23.12
N MET A 596 -30.98 25.40 -21.78
CA MET A 596 -31.94 24.68 -20.94
C MET A 596 -33.32 25.35 -20.90
N ASP A 597 -33.36 26.67 -20.81
CA ASP A 597 -34.60 27.44 -20.77
C ASP A 597 -34.41 28.85 -21.34
N SER A 598 -34.85 29.04 -22.58
CA SER A 598 -34.81 30.35 -23.24
C SER A 598 -35.64 31.44 -22.53
N THR A 599 -36.62 31.07 -21.71
CA THR A 599 -37.44 32.02 -20.92
C THR A 599 -36.79 32.43 -19.61
N ARG A 600 -35.67 31.80 -19.23
CA ARG A 600 -34.95 31.99 -17.96
C ARG A 600 -35.78 31.71 -16.70
N GLY A 601 -36.93 31.02 -16.83
CA GLY A 601 -37.75 30.61 -15.69
C GLY A 601 -37.04 29.61 -14.76
N MET A 602 -36.04 28.89 -15.27
CA MET A 602 -35.22 27.93 -14.50
C MET A 602 -33.97 28.50 -13.84
N ASP A 603 -33.62 29.77 -14.03
CA ASP A 603 -32.30 30.29 -13.64
C ASP A 603 -31.97 30.04 -12.16
N VAL A 604 -32.93 30.26 -11.25
CA VAL A 604 -32.75 30.02 -9.80
C VAL A 604 -32.51 28.53 -9.51
N LEU A 605 -33.27 27.63 -10.15
CA LEU A 605 -33.08 26.19 -9.97
C LEU A 605 -31.74 25.73 -10.51
N LEU A 606 -31.32 26.24 -11.67
CA LEU A 606 -30.04 25.93 -12.28
C LEU A 606 -28.88 26.48 -11.46
N ASP A 607 -28.99 27.67 -10.86
CA ASP A 607 -27.98 28.18 -9.95
C ASP A 607 -27.81 27.31 -8.71
N ASN A 608 -28.91 26.80 -8.13
CA ASN A 608 -28.85 25.83 -7.04
C ASN A 608 -28.25 24.49 -7.48
N PHE A 609 -28.55 24.06 -8.71
CA PHE A 609 -27.93 22.86 -9.29
C PHE A 609 -26.41 23.01 -9.43
N PHE A 610 -25.93 24.13 -9.97
CA PHE A 610 -24.50 24.43 -10.08
C PHE A 610 -23.81 24.60 -8.73
N ALA A 611 -24.50 25.16 -7.72
CA ALA A 611 -23.96 25.29 -6.37
C ALA A 611 -23.93 23.98 -5.58
N SER A 612 -24.52 22.90 -6.11
CA SER A 612 -24.59 21.61 -5.45
C SER A 612 -23.40 20.74 -5.82
N SER A 613 -22.71 20.23 -4.80
CA SER A 613 -21.62 19.28 -4.93
C SER A 613 -22.06 17.86 -5.37
N ARG A 614 -23.35 17.67 -5.70
CA ARG A 614 -23.92 16.38 -6.13
C ARG A 614 -24.06 16.26 -7.65
N ARG A 615 -23.57 17.21 -8.43
CA ARG A 615 -23.65 17.15 -9.91
C ARG A 615 -22.94 15.93 -10.48
N SER A 616 -21.80 15.55 -9.91
CA SER A 616 -21.03 14.36 -10.32
C SER A 616 -21.70 13.03 -9.97
N SER A 617 -22.89 13.01 -9.33
CA SER A 617 -23.73 11.82 -9.23
C SER A 617 -24.81 11.73 -10.32
N VAL A 618 -25.05 12.80 -11.08
CA VAL A 618 -26.09 12.84 -12.12
C VAL A 618 -25.64 12.06 -13.35
N ILE A 619 -26.55 11.29 -13.96
CA ILE A 619 -26.26 10.55 -15.20
C ILE A 619 -25.80 11.50 -16.32
N ALA A 620 -24.61 11.23 -16.88
CA ALA A 620 -24.02 11.97 -17.99
C ALA A 620 -24.64 11.57 -19.34
N LEU A 621 -25.95 11.82 -19.49
CA LEU A 621 -26.76 11.23 -20.54
C LEU A 621 -26.31 11.65 -21.95
N GLN A 622 -25.80 12.87 -22.11
CA GLN A 622 -25.30 13.34 -23.39
C GLN A 622 -24.03 12.58 -23.76
N GLU A 623 -23.09 12.46 -22.83
CA GLU A 623 -21.85 11.72 -23.02
C GLU A 623 -22.14 10.24 -23.39
N GLU A 624 -23.04 9.59 -22.65
CA GLU A 624 -23.47 8.21 -22.93
C GLU A 624 -24.01 8.05 -24.37
N LEU A 625 -24.93 8.94 -24.79
CA LEU A 625 -25.59 8.87 -26.10
C LEU A 625 -24.61 9.19 -27.24
N MET A 626 -23.73 10.18 -27.06
CA MET A 626 -22.69 10.49 -28.03
C MET A 626 -21.77 9.31 -28.26
N MET A 627 -21.35 8.63 -27.18
CA MET A 627 -20.48 7.47 -27.29
C MET A 627 -21.17 6.31 -28.01
N HIS A 628 -22.44 6.04 -27.65
CA HIS A 628 -23.25 5.02 -28.28
C HIS A 628 -23.41 5.23 -29.80
N VAL A 629 -23.75 6.46 -30.21
CA VAL A 629 -23.94 6.80 -31.63
C VAL A 629 -22.62 6.78 -32.39
N SER A 630 -21.55 7.32 -31.81
CA SER A 630 -20.23 7.36 -32.46
C SER A 630 -19.67 5.96 -32.71
N LEU A 631 -19.81 5.05 -31.74
CA LEU A 631 -19.35 3.67 -31.88
C LEU A 631 -20.26 2.85 -32.82
N SER A 632 -21.56 3.15 -32.84
CA SER A 632 -22.48 2.56 -33.83
C SER A 632 -22.14 3.00 -35.24
N LEU A 633 -21.87 4.29 -35.46
CA LEU A 633 -21.40 4.82 -36.74
C LEU A 633 -20.09 4.15 -37.18
N ARG A 634 -19.11 4.04 -36.28
CA ARG A 634 -17.84 3.35 -36.55
C ARG A 634 -18.05 1.90 -36.97
N ALA A 635 -18.96 1.18 -36.33
CA ALA A 635 -19.30 -0.20 -36.71
C ALA A 635 -19.86 -0.27 -38.13
N LEU A 636 -20.76 0.65 -38.49
CA LEU A 636 -21.37 0.75 -39.81
C LEU A 636 -20.34 1.14 -40.88
N GLU A 637 -19.49 2.12 -40.63
CA GLU A 637 -18.41 2.57 -41.51
C GLU A 637 -17.40 1.43 -41.76
N LYS A 638 -17.00 0.70 -40.72
CA LYS A 638 -16.10 -0.46 -40.85
C LYS A 638 -16.75 -1.60 -41.64
N ASN A 639 -18.06 -1.83 -41.46
CA ASN A 639 -18.80 -2.85 -42.20
C ASN A 639 -18.90 -2.49 -43.69
N ALA A 640 -19.25 -1.24 -44.00
CA ALA A 640 -19.37 -0.75 -45.37
C ALA A 640 -18.03 -0.41 -46.04
N LYS A 641 -16.94 -0.30 -45.26
CA LYS A 641 -15.59 0.09 -45.68
C LYS A 641 -15.54 1.48 -46.33
N VAL A 642 -16.40 2.39 -45.89
CA VAL A 642 -16.48 3.77 -46.37
C VAL A 642 -16.82 4.70 -45.20
N ALA A 643 -16.32 5.94 -45.22
CA ALA A 643 -16.82 6.98 -44.32
C ALA A 643 -18.25 7.35 -44.71
N LEU A 644 -19.14 7.43 -43.72
CA LEU A 644 -20.57 7.64 -43.98
C LEU A 644 -21.00 9.10 -43.76
N LEU A 645 -20.30 9.81 -42.87
CA LEU A 645 -20.56 11.21 -42.52
C LEU A 645 -19.27 12.04 -42.58
N THR A 646 -19.39 13.32 -42.95
CA THR A 646 -18.34 14.33 -42.76
C THR A 646 -18.28 14.78 -41.30
N GLU A 647 -17.21 15.48 -40.90
CA GLU A 647 -17.11 16.03 -39.53
C GLU A 647 -18.22 17.03 -39.22
N ASP A 648 -18.60 17.90 -40.17
CA ASP A 648 -19.73 18.83 -39.98
C ASP A 648 -21.04 18.07 -39.77
N ALA A 649 -21.30 17.03 -40.57
CA ALA A 649 -22.51 16.21 -40.42
C ALA A 649 -22.54 15.43 -39.10
N ARG A 650 -21.36 14.99 -38.61
CA ARG A 650 -21.22 14.38 -37.27
C ARG A 650 -21.54 15.39 -36.18
N LEU A 651 -21.02 16.62 -36.27
CA LEU A 651 -21.29 17.68 -35.31
C LEU A 651 -22.78 18.05 -35.27
N GLU A 652 -23.42 18.21 -36.43
CA GLU A 652 -24.86 18.48 -36.53
C GLU A 652 -25.70 17.36 -35.91
N LEU A 653 -25.33 16.09 -36.13
CA LEU A 653 -25.98 14.95 -35.49
C LEU A 653 -25.87 15.02 -33.96
N MET A 654 -24.66 15.31 -33.44
CA MET A 654 -24.46 15.42 -31.99
C MET A 654 -25.19 16.62 -31.38
N GLN A 655 -25.34 17.74 -32.11
CA GLN A 655 -26.15 18.89 -31.69
C GLN A 655 -27.66 18.57 -31.66
N ALA A 656 -28.15 17.78 -32.61
CA ALA A 656 -29.53 17.30 -32.62
C ALA A 656 -29.82 16.40 -31.40
N ILE A 657 -28.92 15.45 -31.12
CA ILE A 657 -28.97 14.61 -29.91
C ILE A 657 -28.90 15.50 -28.65
N ASN A 658 -28.03 16.51 -28.64
CA ASN A 658 -27.91 17.40 -27.49
C ASN A 658 -29.17 18.18 -27.18
N THR A 659 -29.86 18.65 -28.21
CA THR A 659 -31.10 19.40 -28.03
C THR A 659 -32.16 18.54 -27.35
N MET A 660 -32.42 17.33 -27.85
CA MET A 660 -33.41 16.43 -27.23
C MET A 660 -32.99 15.97 -25.82
N THR A 661 -31.69 15.76 -25.57
CA THR A 661 -31.18 15.39 -24.24
C THR A 661 -31.37 16.51 -23.23
N LEU A 662 -31.06 17.75 -23.59
CA LEU A 662 -31.21 18.91 -22.70
C LEU A 662 -32.68 19.24 -22.43
N ASP A 663 -33.54 19.10 -23.44
CA ASP A 663 -35.00 19.28 -23.27
C ASP A 663 -35.57 18.27 -22.27
N GLU A 664 -35.17 17.00 -22.39
CA GLU A 664 -35.57 15.95 -21.46
C GLU A 664 -34.99 16.19 -20.06
N PHE A 665 -33.71 16.56 -19.96
CA PHE A 665 -33.09 16.89 -18.68
C PHE A 665 -33.79 18.08 -18.00
N ALA A 666 -34.15 19.14 -18.74
CA ALA A 666 -34.86 20.29 -18.20
C ALA A 666 -36.24 19.90 -17.63
N SER A 667 -36.97 19.05 -18.35
CA SER A 667 -38.25 18.49 -17.92
C SER A 667 -38.10 17.67 -16.63
N VAL A 668 -37.14 16.75 -16.62
CA VAL A 668 -36.89 15.85 -15.49
C VAL A 668 -36.39 16.63 -14.27
N LEU A 669 -35.48 17.59 -14.45
CA LEU A 669 -34.94 18.42 -13.36
C LEU A 669 -36.05 19.22 -12.68
N LYS A 670 -36.95 19.86 -13.44
CA LYS A 670 -38.14 20.54 -12.88
C LYS A 670 -39.01 19.57 -12.10
N ALA A 671 -39.27 18.40 -12.65
CA ALA A 671 -40.13 17.39 -12.02
C ALA A 671 -39.53 16.74 -10.76
N SER A 672 -38.22 16.87 -10.56
CA SER A 672 -37.49 16.32 -9.40
C SER A 672 -37.06 17.42 -8.42
N ALA A 673 -37.52 18.66 -8.59
CA ALA A 673 -37.27 19.76 -7.70
C ALA A 673 -38.53 20.13 -6.89
N THR A 674 -38.35 20.42 -5.59
CA THR A 674 -39.38 21.04 -4.74
C THR A 674 -38.87 22.40 -4.30
N GLY A 675 -39.34 23.46 -4.95
CA GLY A 675 -38.74 24.80 -4.81
C GLY A 675 -37.30 24.79 -5.35
N THR A 676 -36.32 25.04 -4.47
CA THR A 676 -34.89 25.04 -4.79
C THR A 676 -34.17 23.74 -4.46
N THR A 677 -34.84 22.81 -3.78
CA THR A 677 -34.25 21.52 -3.36
C THR A 677 -34.43 20.48 -4.45
N ILE A 678 -33.35 19.80 -4.84
CA ILE A 678 -33.32 18.79 -5.90
C ILE A 678 -33.25 17.40 -5.29
N ASP A 679 -34.19 16.52 -5.65
CA ASP A 679 -34.12 15.08 -5.38
C ASP A 679 -33.25 14.40 -6.45
N TYR A 680 -31.97 14.22 -6.14
CA TYR A 680 -30.99 13.58 -7.03
C TYR A 680 -31.30 12.10 -7.31
N VAL A 681 -31.92 11.39 -6.36
CA VAL A 681 -32.32 9.99 -6.53
C VAL A 681 -33.46 9.91 -7.54
N GLY A 682 -34.50 10.74 -7.35
CA GLY A 682 -35.62 10.84 -8.29
C GLY A 682 -35.21 11.34 -9.67
N LEU A 683 -34.27 12.30 -9.75
CA LEU A 683 -33.66 12.78 -10.99
C LEU A 683 -33.01 11.64 -11.78
N ASN A 684 -32.09 10.89 -11.16
CA ASN A 684 -31.39 9.79 -11.83
C ASN A 684 -32.33 8.65 -12.25
N LYS A 685 -33.33 8.30 -11.44
CA LYS A 685 -34.34 7.28 -11.82
C LYS A 685 -35.11 7.67 -13.08
N LYS A 686 -35.42 8.95 -13.25
CA LYS A 686 -36.12 9.46 -14.44
C LYS A 686 -35.19 9.56 -15.66
N LEU A 687 -33.94 10.00 -15.48
CA LEU A 687 -32.94 10.02 -16.55
C LEU A 687 -32.61 8.62 -17.07
N ASP A 688 -32.49 7.62 -16.19
CA ASP A 688 -32.32 6.22 -16.58
C ASP A 688 -33.49 5.74 -17.44
N LYS A 689 -34.75 6.06 -17.06
CA LYS A 689 -35.92 5.75 -17.89
C LYS A 689 -35.87 6.44 -19.26
N ALA A 690 -35.43 7.70 -19.30
CA ALA A 690 -35.32 8.47 -20.54
C ALA A 690 -34.32 7.85 -21.54
N ARG A 691 -33.31 7.09 -21.07
CA ARG A 691 -32.35 6.39 -21.95
C ARG A 691 -33.02 5.55 -23.03
N VAL A 692 -34.14 4.89 -22.71
CA VAL A 692 -34.82 3.98 -23.65
C VAL A 692 -35.24 4.71 -24.92
N GLU A 693 -35.96 5.83 -24.77
CA GLU A 693 -36.46 6.58 -25.92
C GLU A 693 -35.35 7.39 -26.58
N LEU A 694 -34.47 8.03 -25.80
CA LEU A 694 -33.38 8.83 -26.36
C LEU A 694 -32.38 7.98 -27.15
N ALA A 695 -32.03 6.77 -26.68
CA ALA A 695 -31.14 5.87 -27.42
C ALA A 695 -31.79 5.35 -28.71
N LYS A 696 -33.10 5.07 -28.69
CA LYS A 696 -33.85 4.74 -29.91
C LYS A 696 -33.83 5.90 -30.90
N ARG A 697 -34.21 7.10 -30.46
CA ARG A 697 -34.26 8.28 -31.32
C ARG A 697 -32.89 8.68 -31.88
N SER A 698 -31.84 8.52 -31.08
CA SER A 698 -30.45 8.75 -31.52
C SER A 698 -30.03 7.83 -32.67
N ARG A 699 -30.44 6.55 -32.65
CA ARG A 699 -30.18 5.60 -33.74
C ARG A 699 -30.95 5.96 -35.01
N GLU A 700 -32.20 6.41 -34.87
CA GLU A 700 -32.99 6.93 -35.99
C GLU A 700 -32.32 8.14 -36.62
N LEU A 701 -31.90 9.13 -35.80
CA LEU A 701 -31.18 10.33 -36.27
C LEU A 701 -29.88 9.97 -36.99
N LEU A 702 -29.12 8.99 -36.50
CA LEU A 702 -27.91 8.52 -37.16
C LEU A 702 -28.22 7.98 -38.57
N VAL A 703 -29.22 7.10 -38.69
CA VAL A 703 -29.60 6.54 -40.00
C VAL A 703 -30.14 7.64 -40.92
N ASP A 704 -30.96 8.55 -40.40
CA ASP A 704 -31.47 9.68 -41.17
C ASP A 704 -30.34 10.55 -41.72
N LYS A 705 -29.34 10.87 -40.89
CA LYS A 705 -28.18 11.66 -41.31
C LYS A 705 -27.32 10.94 -42.35
N ILE A 706 -27.14 9.62 -42.23
CA ILE A 706 -26.41 8.82 -43.22
C ILE A 706 -27.10 8.85 -44.59
N MET A 707 -28.44 8.85 -44.60
CA MET A 707 -29.24 8.81 -45.83
C MET A 707 -29.54 10.20 -46.42
N GLU A 708 -29.29 11.27 -45.68
CA GLU A 708 -29.59 12.65 -46.07
C GLU A 708 -28.94 13.03 -47.41
N GLY A 709 -29.72 13.69 -48.28
CA GLY A 709 -29.24 14.20 -49.57
C GLY A 709 -28.96 13.15 -50.65
N ARG A 710 -29.26 11.86 -50.41
CA ARG A 710 -29.06 10.76 -51.38
C ARG A 710 -30.34 10.44 -52.15
N ASP A 711 -30.20 10.07 -53.43
CA ASP A 711 -31.31 9.55 -54.22
C ASP A 711 -31.68 8.10 -53.83
N HIS A 712 -32.85 7.64 -54.29
CA HIS A 712 -33.40 6.33 -53.91
C HIS A 712 -32.48 5.16 -54.32
N GLN A 713 -31.83 5.24 -55.48
CA GLN A 713 -30.93 4.19 -55.95
C GLN A 713 -29.65 4.13 -55.11
N SER A 714 -29.12 5.28 -54.73
CA SER A 714 -27.95 5.42 -53.87
C SER A 714 -28.24 4.90 -52.46
N ILE A 715 -29.42 5.19 -51.91
CA ILE A 715 -29.89 4.64 -50.64
C ILE A 715 -29.99 3.13 -50.72
N ALA A 716 -30.65 2.57 -51.76
CA ALA A 716 -30.79 1.12 -51.91
C ALA A 716 -29.42 0.41 -51.99
N ASN A 717 -28.48 0.95 -52.76
CA ASN A 717 -27.13 0.39 -52.89
C ASN A 717 -26.36 0.45 -51.56
N LEU A 718 -26.41 1.59 -50.87
CA LEU A 718 -25.74 1.76 -49.58
C LEU A 718 -26.34 0.85 -48.50
N SER A 719 -27.66 0.70 -48.47
CA SER A 719 -28.36 -0.18 -47.53
C SER A 719 -27.91 -1.64 -47.64
N VAL A 720 -27.68 -2.14 -48.86
CA VAL A 720 -27.10 -3.48 -49.07
C VAL A 720 -25.69 -3.56 -48.49
N LEU A 721 -24.84 -2.55 -48.68
CA LEU A 721 -23.48 -2.53 -48.13
C LEU A 721 -23.48 -2.48 -46.59
N LEU A 722 -24.35 -1.68 -46.00
CA LEU A 722 -24.43 -1.52 -44.54
C LEU A 722 -24.95 -2.76 -43.83
N THR A 723 -25.89 -3.49 -44.44
CA THR A 723 -26.56 -4.64 -43.80
C THR A 723 -25.88 -5.97 -44.10
N LYS A 724 -25.19 -6.08 -45.25
CA LYS A 724 -24.50 -7.33 -45.62
C LYS A 724 -23.41 -7.66 -44.59
N GLY A 725 -23.57 -8.82 -43.95
CA GLY A 725 -22.60 -9.33 -42.98
C GLY A 725 -22.60 -8.62 -41.62
N LEU A 726 -23.48 -7.64 -41.41
CA LEU A 726 -23.59 -6.92 -40.14
C LEU A 726 -24.04 -7.89 -39.04
N ASN A 727 -23.22 -8.05 -38.01
CA ASN A 727 -23.49 -8.98 -36.93
C ASN A 727 -22.97 -8.44 -35.59
N LYS A 728 -23.20 -9.17 -34.50
CA LYS A 728 -22.79 -8.74 -33.14
C LYS A 728 -21.30 -8.37 -33.06
N HIS A 729 -20.43 -9.13 -33.72
CA HIS A 729 -19.00 -8.89 -33.70
C HIS A 729 -18.62 -7.57 -34.41
N SER A 730 -19.39 -7.12 -35.40
CA SER A 730 -19.17 -5.81 -36.05
C SER A 730 -19.21 -4.65 -35.04
N PHE A 731 -20.12 -4.70 -34.08
CA PHE A 731 -20.22 -3.70 -33.01
C PHE A 731 -19.23 -3.95 -31.88
N THR A 732 -19.08 -5.19 -31.41
CA THR A 732 -18.18 -5.46 -30.28
C THR A 732 -16.68 -5.36 -30.61
N SER A 733 -16.29 -5.50 -31.88
CA SER A 733 -14.89 -5.30 -32.33
C SER A 733 -14.55 -3.84 -32.65
N THR A 734 -15.50 -2.92 -32.42
CA THR A 734 -15.34 -1.49 -32.66
C THR A 734 -15.65 -0.65 -31.41
N THR A 735 -15.87 -1.29 -30.26
CA THR A 735 -16.00 -0.63 -28.95
C THR A 735 -14.63 -0.15 -28.45
N ALA A 736 -14.18 0.98 -29.00
CA ALA A 736 -13.14 1.88 -28.50
C ALA A 736 -13.09 3.11 -29.43
N THR A 737 -12.88 4.31 -28.91
CA THR A 737 -12.81 5.53 -29.76
C THR A 737 -11.46 5.66 -30.48
N GLY A 738 -10.38 5.18 -29.86
CA GLY A 738 -9.01 5.46 -30.31
C GLY A 738 -8.56 6.89 -30.03
N TRP A 739 -9.29 7.65 -29.21
CA TRP A 739 -8.97 9.02 -28.80
C TRP A 739 -8.61 9.05 -27.32
N ASP A 740 -7.75 10.00 -26.94
CA ASP A 740 -7.54 10.30 -25.53
C ASP A 740 -8.80 10.97 -24.97
N TYR A 741 -9.07 10.78 -23.68
CA TYR A 741 -10.22 11.38 -23.00
C TYR A 741 -9.75 12.24 -21.83
N LEU A 742 -10.20 13.49 -21.77
CA LEU A 742 -9.90 14.42 -20.69
C LEU A 742 -11.19 14.88 -20.05
N ARG A 743 -11.27 14.81 -18.72
CA ARG A 743 -12.35 15.40 -17.95
C ARG A 743 -11.84 16.23 -16.78
N THR A 744 -12.44 17.41 -16.60
CA THR A 744 -12.28 18.22 -15.38
C THR A 744 -13.53 18.11 -14.51
N ASP A 745 -13.37 18.16 -13.19
CA ASP A 745 -14.45 18.21 -12.21
C ASP A 745 -14.12 19.29 -11.18
N ALA A 746 -14.94 20.34 -11.10
CA ALA A 746 -14.70 21.48 -10.23
C ALA A 746 -14.93 21.14 -8.74
N ASP A 747 -15.91 20.28 -8.43
CA ASP A 747 -16.27 19.93 -7.05
C ASP A 747 -15.25 18.97 -6.42
N ASN A 748 -14.62 18.13 -7.25
CA ASN A 748 -13.53 17.25 -6.83
C ASN A 748 -12.14 17.83 -7.08
N GLU A 749 -12.03 19.05 -7.60
CA GLU A 749 -10.78 19.73 -7.96
C GLU A 749 -9.81 18.81 -8.74
N SER A 750 -10.35 18.11 -9.75
CA SER A 750 -9.60 17.07 -10.47
C SER A 750 -9.62 17.25 -11.98
N SER A 751 -8.50 16.91 -12.61
CA SER A 751 -8.33 16.73 -14.05
C SER A 751 -7.84 15.31 -14.31
N ILE A 752 -8.56 14.55 -15.15
CA ILE A 752 -8.26 13.14 -15.41
C ILE A 752 -8.13 12.94 -16.92
N LEU A 753 -6.95 12.49 -17.33
CA LEU A 753 -6.64 12.06 -18.68
C LEU A 753 -6.62 10.53 -18.74
N ILE A 754 -7.37 9.95 -19.68
CA ILE A 754 -7.42 8.51 -19.96
C ILE A 754 -6.86 8.29 -21.35
N SER A 755 -5.83 7.46 -21.47
CA SER A 755 -5.18 7.22 -22.75
C SER A 755 -6.08 6.42 -23.71
N ALA A 756 -5.89 6.67 -25.00
CA ALA A 756 -6.54 5.94 -26.08
C ALA A 756 -6.14 4.46 -26.13
N THR A 757 -7.01 3.64 -26.70
CA THR A 757 -6.66 2.34 -27.28
C THR A 757 -7.55 2.04 -28.49
N ASN A 758 -7.04 1.27 -29.45
CA ASN A 758 -7.81 0.72 -30.56
C ASN A 758 -8.28 -0.71 -30.29
N GLU A 759 -7.75 -1.35 -29.26
CA GLU A 759 -8.08 -2.71 -28.88
C GLU A 759 -9.33 -2.69 -27.98
N THR A 760 -10.18 -3.72 -28.08
CA THR A 760 -11.45 -3.75 -27.37
C THR A 760 -11.47 -4.83 -26.28
N ALA A 761 -12.21 -4.61 -25.20
CA ALA A 761 -12.39 -5.63 -24.15
C ALA A 761 -13.12 -6.90 -24.63
N HIS A 762 -13.87 -6.81 -25.74
CA HIS A 762 -14.69 -7.91 -26.28
C HIS A 762 -14.03 -8.68 -27.44
N ASP A 763 -12.99 -8.15 -28.08
CA ASP A 763 -12.24 -8.79 -29.15
C ASP A 763 -10.79 -9.07 -28.74
N LYS A 764 -10.60 -10.01 -27.81
CA LYS A 764 -9.26 -10.37 -27.29
C LYS A 764 -8.50 -11.23 -28.30
N GLN A 765 -7.34 -10.76 -28.72
CA GLN A 765 -6.46 -11.44 -29.67
C GLN A 765 -5.11 -11.81 -29.04
N TYR A 766 -4.41 -12.77 -29.64
CA TYR A 766 -3.05 -13.15 -29.25
C TYR A 766 -2.06 -12.06 -29.70
N GLY A 767 -1.06 -11.76 -28.87
CA GLY A 767 -0.04 -10.75 -29.15
C GLY A 767 0.22 -9.83 -27.96
N HIS A 768 1.47 -9.40 -27.79
CA HIS A 768 1.88 -8.62 -26.62
C HIS A 768 1.19 -7.24 -26.55
N ASP A 769 0.88 -6.63 -27.71
CA ASP A 769 0.23 -5.33 -27.88
C ASP A 769 -1.30 -5.45 -28.03
N LYS A 770 -1.84 -6.68 -28.09
CA LYS A 770 -3.27 -6.97 -28.21
C LYS A 770 -4.01 -6.96 -26.87
N VAL A 771 -3.73 -5.95 -26.07
CA VAL A 771 -4.39 -5.68 -24.79
C VAL A 771 -5.03 -4.28 -24.82
N ALA A 772 -6.31 -4.18 -24.46
CA ALA A 772 -7.03 -2.91 -24.38
C ALA A 772 -6.67 -2.13 -23.12
N ILE A 773 -5.38 -1.76 -23.00
CA ILE A 773 -4.85 -0.98 -21.90
C ILE A 773 -5.20 0.50 -22.06
N ARG A 774 -5.61 1.13 -20.96
CA ARG A 774 -5.81 2.56 -20.84
C ARG A 774 -5.11 3.06 -19.59
N VAL A 775 -4.20 4.01 -19.75
CA VAL A 775 -3.48 4.63 -18.63
C VAL A 775 -4.31 5.81 -18.12
N ILE A 776 -4.49 5.88 -16.80
CA ILE A 776 -5.26 6.92 -16.12
C ILE A 776 -4.27 7.85 -15.42
N THR A 777 -4.25 9.12 -15.84
CA THR A 777 -3.37 10.15 -15.28
C THR A 777 -4.22 11.22 -14.59
N ARG A 778 -3.99 11.40 -13.29
CA ARG A 778 -4.76 12.33 -12.44
C ARG A 778 -3.91 13.54 -12.08
N CYS A 779 -4.51 14.72 -12.13
CA CYS A 779 -3.92 15.99 -11.73
C CYS A 779 -4.93 16.81 -10.90
N HIS A 780 -4.43 17.74 -10.11
CA HIS A 780 -5.24 18.73 -9.41
C HIS A 780 -5.71 19.81 -10.38
N TYR A 781 -6.99 20.15 -10.33
CA TYR A 781 -7.59 21.22 -11.12
C TYR A 781 -8.08 22.31 -10.18
N ASP A 782 -7.52 23.52 -10.31
CA ASP A 782 -8.04 24.72 -9.65
C ASP A 782 -9.13 25.32 -10.55
N PRO A 783 -10.43 25.18 -10.20
CA PRO A 783 -11.50 25.66 -11.06
C PRO A 783 -11.65 27.19 -11.05
N VAL A 784 -11.07 27.89 -10.06
CA VAL A 784 -11.12 29.36 -9.97
C VAL A 784 -10.09 29.97 -10.92
N ARG A 785 -8.88 29.42 -10.92
CA ARG A 785 -7.80 29.85 -11.84
C ARG A 785 -7.87 29.17 -13.20
N GLN A 786 -8.65 28.09 -13.30
CA GLN A 786 -8.73 27.22 -14.48
C GLN A 786 -7.37 26.64 -14.86
N THR A 787 -6.58 26.25 -13.84
CA THR A 787 -5.22 25.73 -14.02
C THR A 787 -5.10 24.32 -13.51
N VAL A 788 -4.26 23.51 -14.17
CA VAL A 788 -3.96 22.12 -13.77
C VAL A 788 -2.55 22.04 -13.20
N THR A 789 -2.40 21.38 -12.04
CA THR A 789 -1.12 21.12 -11.38
C THR A 789 -0.96 19.64 -11.02
N ALA A 790 0.28 19.19 -10.88
CA ALA A 790 0.55 17.80 -10.49
C ALA A 790 0.10 17.54 -9.04
N HIS A 791 -0.38 16.33 -8.75
CA HIS A 791 -0.52 15.89 -7.36
C HIS A 791 0.85 15.66 -6.72
N ASP A 792 0.93 15.83 -5.40
CA ASP A 792 2.14 15.54 -4.64
C ASP A 792 2.45 14.04 -4.62
N ASN A 793 1.42 13.20 -4.50
CA ASN A 793 1.49 11.74 -4.44
C ASN A 793 0.81 11.05 -5.65
N PRO A 794 1.32 11.20 -6.88
CA PRO A 794 0.69 10.59 -8.04
C PRO A 794 1.02 9.11 -8.13
N THR A 795 0.00 8.34 -8.47
CA THR A 795 0.06 6.91 -8.78
C THR A 795 -0.07 6.72 -10.28
N ILE A 796 0.58 5.67 -10.78
CA ILE A 796 0.40 5.26 -12.18
C ILE A 796 -0.61 4.14 -12.19
N GLU A 797 -1.80 4.47 -12.68
CA GLU A 797 -2.92 3.55 -12.79
C GLU A 797 -3.12 3.20 -14.25
N ALA A 798 -3.35 1.91 -14.54
CA ALA A 798 -3.91 1.54 -15.82
C ALA A 798 -5.07 0.57 -15.67
N ARG A 799 -6.11 0.84 -16.44
CA ARG A 799 -7.21 -0.08 -16.64
C ARG A 799 -6.84 -1.06 -17.73
N ILE A 800 -7.06 -2.35 -17.48
CA ILE A 800 -6.94 -3.42 -18.47
C ILE A 800 -8.13 -4.38 -18.35
N PRO A 801 -8.66 -4.92 -19.45
CA PRO A 801 -9.49 -6.10 -19.34
C PRO A 801 -8.67 -7.32 -18.94
N SER A 802 -9.36 -8.33 -18.42
CA SER A 802 -8.74 -9.64 -18.18
C SER A 802 -7.99 -10.07 -19.46
N MET A 803 -6.67 -10.15 -19.38
CA MET A 803 -5.83 -10.27 -20.58
C MET A 803 -5.84 -11.68 -21.18
N ALA A 804 -6.21 -12.68 -20.38
CA ALA A 804 -6.19 -14.08 -20.80
C ALA A 804 -7.28 -14.39 -21.84
N ILE A 805 -6.84 -14.96 -22.96
CA ILE A 805 -7.72 -15.51 -23.99
C ILE A 805 -8.32 -16.82 -23.47
N LYS A 806 -9.61 -17.03 -23.75
CA LYS A 806 -10.37 -18.18 -23.24
C LYS A 806 -10.25 -19.42 -24.12
N SER A 807 -10.16 -19.24 -25.43
CA SER A 807 -10.04 -20.29 -26.44
C SER A 807 -8.58 -20.73 -26.63
N GLY A 808 -8.39 -21.94 -27.14
CA GLY A 808 -7.05 -22.51 -27.40
C GLY A 808 -6.43 -23.26 -26.21
N SER A 809 -5.16 -23.65 -26.37
CA SER A 809 -4.43 -24.41 -25.35
C SER A 809 -4.12 -23.56 -24.12
N HIS A 810 -4.07 -24.20 -22.95
CA HIS A 810 -3.74 -23.50 -21.69
C HIS A 810 -2.36 -22.84 -21.77
N LYS A 811 -1.34 -23.60 -22.18
CA LYS A 811 0.04 -23.13 -22.32
C LYS A 811 0.16 -21.87 -23.19
N LYS A 812 -0.44 -21.88 -24.39
CA LYS A 812 -0.39 -20.73 -25.30
C LYS A 812 -1.03 -19.47 -24.69
N ALA A 813 -2.14 -19.63 -23.97
CA ALA A 813 -2.79 -18.52 -23.30
C ALA A 813 -1.98 -17.99 -22.10
N VAL A 814 -1.24 -18.86 -21.40
CA VAL A 814 -0.33 -18.46 -20.31
C VAL A 814 0.90 -17.71 -20.85
N GLU A 815 1.48 -18.16 -21.97
CA GLU A 815 2.57 -17.47 -22.66
C GLU A 815 2.13 -16.09 -23.19
N ASP A 816 0.92 -15.99 -23.74
CA ASP A 816 0.34 -14.71 -24.19
C ASP A 816 0.12 -13.72 -23.02
N VAL A 817 -0.34 -14.22 -21.86
CA VAL A 817 -0.42 -13.41 -20.63
C VAL A 817 0.96 -12.88 -20.24
N ARG A 818 2.00 -13.72 -20.25
CA ARG A 818 3.38 -13.31 -19.94
C ARG A 818 3.81 -12.15 -20.85
N ASP A 819 3.59 -12.28 -22.15
CA ASP A 819 4.03 -11.29 -23.12
C ASP A 819 3.27 -9.96 -22.99
N LYS A 820 1.95 -10.03 -22.73
CA LYS A 820 1.11 -8.86 -22.44
C LYS A 820 1.53 -8.17 -21.14
N LEU A 821 1.81 -8.93 -20.08
CA LEU A 821 2.35 -8.37 -18.83
C LEU A 821 3.66 -7.63 -19.07
N GLY A 822 4.56 -8.19 -19.90
CA GLY A 822 5.79 -7.51 -20.27
C GLY A 822 5.57 -6.20 -21.04
N TYR A 823 4.59 -6.16 -21.95
CA TYR A 823 4.21 -4.93 -22.66
C TYR A 823 3.64 -3.88 -21.69
N VAL A 824 2.68 -4.26 -20.86
CA VAL A 824 2.04 -3.39 -19.88
C VAL A 824 3.05 -2.84 -18.88
N HIS A 825 3.94 -3.68 -18.35
CA HIS A 825 4.96 -3.25 -17.40
C HIS A 825 5.90 -2.19 -17.99
N ARG A 826 6.32 -2.34 -19.26
CA ARG A 826 7.13 -1.33 -19.95
C ARG A 826 6.40 0.00 -20.09
N LEU A 827 5.12 -0.04 -20.46
CA LEU A 827 4.31 1.17 -20.61
C LEU A 827 4.19 1.95 -19.28
N LEU A 828 3.97 1.25 -18.17
CA LEU A 828 3.79 1.90 -16.86
C LEU A 828 5.12 2.36 -16.26
N THR A 829 6.19 1.58 -16.41
CA THR A 829 7.52 2.00 -15.92
C THR A 829 8.11 3.16 -16.72
N ALA A 830 7.74 3.32 -17.99
CA ALA A 830 8.06 4.53 -18.76
C ALA A 830 7.43 5.80 -18.14
N LYS A 831 6.32 5.67 -17.40
CA LYS A 831 5.70 6.77 -16.66
C LYS A 831 6.35 7.12 -15.32
N ASN A 832 7.19 6.23 -14.80
CA ASN A 832 8.01 6.48 -13.61
C ASN A 832 9.23 5.57 -13.62
N GLN A 833 10.28 6.01 -14.31
CA GLN A 833 11.53 5.25 -14.47
C GLN A 833 12.27 5.02 -13.14
N THR A 834 11.93 5.79 -12.09
CA THR A 834 12.56 5.67 -10.77
C THR A 834 11.97 4.56 -9.92
N TYR A 835 10.77 4.07 -10.27
CA TYR A 835 10.12 2.98 -9.55
C TYR A 835 10.69 1.64 -10.00
N GLN A 836 11.22 0.88 -9.04
CA GLN A 836 11.84 -0.43 -9.26
C GLN A 836 11.11 -1.56 -8.51
N GLY A 837 9.98 -1.25 -7.88
CA GLY A 837 9.16 -2.23 -7.16
C GLY A 837 8.22 -3.01 -8.09
N PRO A 838 7.40 -3.91 -7.54
CA PRO A 838 6.47 -4.70 -8.33
C PRO A 838 5.29 -3.87 -8.84
N VAL A 839 4.75 -4.24 -10.00
CA VAL A 839 3.41 -3.80 -10.44
C VAL A 839 2.36 -4.68 -9.80
N ILE A 840 1.37 -4.08 -9.17
CA ILE A 840 0.26 -4.84 -8.58
C ILE A 840 -0.89 -4.94 -9.58
N TYR A 841 -1.25 -6.17 -9.93
CA TYR A 841 -2.41 -6.49 -10.75
C TYR A 841 -3.62 -6.79 -9.86
N ASN A 842 -4.43 -5.76 -9.64
CA ASN A 842 -5.74 -5.81 -9.02
C ASN A 842 -6.75 -6.50 -9.94
N LEU A 843 -6.75 -7.83 -9.91
CA LEU A 843 -7.62 -8.67 -10.71
C LEU A 843 -8.98 -8.80 -10.00
N LEU A 844 -9.95 -8.00 -10.44
CA LEU A 844 -11.31 -7.92 -9.88
C LEU A 844 -12.20 -9.09 -10.35
N THR A 845 -11.59 -10.24 -10.68
CA THR A 845 -12.28 -11.39 -11.26
C THR A 845 -12.72 -12.36 -10.17
N SER A 846 -14.00 -12.67 -10.22
CA SER A 846 -14.69 -13.72 -9.46
C SER A 846 -14.00 -15.10 -9.54
N LEU A 847 -13.84 -15.76 -8.38
CA LEU A 847 -13.30 -17.13 -8.27
C LEU A 847 -14.39 -18.09 -7.77
N HIS A 848 -14.91 -18.92 -8.67
CA HIS A 848 -15.85 -20.00 -8.35
C HIS A 848 -15.14 -21.35 -8.23
N THR A 849 -15.87 -22.42 -7.86
CA THR A 849 -15.31 -23.77 -7.88
C THR A 849 -15.03 -24.23 -9.31
N LYS A 850 -14.00 -25.06 -9.52
CA LYS A 850 -13.66 -25.62 -10.84
C LYS A 850 -14.82 -26.38 -11.51
N ALA A 851 -15.74 -26.96 -10.75
CA ALA A 851 -16.92 -27.62 -11.29
C ALA A 851 -17.86 -26.64 -12.00
N TYR A 852 -17.86 -25.37 -11.57
CA TYR A 852 -18.69 -24.30 -12.13
C TYR A 852 -18.21 -23.87 -13.53
N ASP A 853 -16.91 -23.99 -13.86
CA ASP A 853 -16.32 -23.63 -15.16
C ASP A 853 -17.01 -24.34 -16.36
N ASN A 854 -17.59 -25.52 -16.12
CA ASN A 854 -18.29 -26.36 -17.12
C ASN A 854 -19.82 -26.38 -16.93
N SER A 855 -20.35 -25.59 -15.99
CA SER A 855 -21.79 -25.49 -15.76
C SER A 855 -22.49 -24.71 -16.88
N PHE A 856 -23.80 -24.92 -17.05
CA PHE A 856 -24.63 -24.15 -18.00
C PHE A 856 -24.50 -22.63 -17.75
N PHE A 857 -24.34 -22.22 -16.49
CA PHE A 857 -24.25 -20.81 -16.06
C PHE A 857 -22.89 -20.15 -16.36
N GLU A 858 -21.78 -20.90 -16.38
CA GLU A 858 -20.43 -20.34 -16.60
C GLU A 858 -19.74 -20.79 -17.90
N SER A 859 -20.33 -21.73 -18.66
CA SER A 859 -19.73 -22.35 -19.85
C SER A 859 -19.21 -21.34 -20.90
N ALA A 860 -19.83 -20.16 -20.98
CA ALA A 860 -19.39 -19.06 -21.84
C ALA A 860 -18.42 -18.05 -21.16
N ASN A 861 -18.38 -18.02 -19.83
CA ASN A 861 -17.73 -16.97 -19.03
C ASN A 861 -16.35 -17.36 -18.52
N LYS A 862 -16.15 -18.59 -18.02
CA LYS A 862 -14.85 -19.17 -17.58
C LYS A 862 -13.94 -18.18 -16.83
N GLN A 863 -14.48 -17.48 -15.82
CA GLN A 863 -13.78 -16.41 -15.11
C GLN A 863 -12.62 -16.98 -14.28
N ARG A 864 -12.88 -18.07 -13.56
CA ARG A 864 -11.86 -18.76 -12.77
C ARG A 864 -10.74 -19.32 -13.65
N ALA A 865 -11.06 -19.88 -14.82
CA ALA A 865 -10.03 -20.32 -15.78
C ALA A 865 -9.18 -19.15 -16.34
N SER A 866 -9.76 -17.97 -16.55
CA SER A 866 -9.01 -16.77 -16.92
C SER A 866 -8.07 -16.33 -15.80
N ALA A 867 -8.53 -16.30 -14.55
CA ALA A 867 -7.71 -15.92 -13.40
C ALA A 867 -6.53 -16.91 -13.21
N ALA A 868 -6.79 -18.21 -13.34
CA ALA A 868 -5.77 -19.25 -13.32
C ALA A 868 -4.65 -19.03 -14.36
N ARG A 869 -5.02 -18.66 -15.60
CA ARG A 869 -4.06 -18.33 -16.66
C ARG A 869 -3.26 -17.06 -16.35
N ILE A 870 -3.90 -16.06 -15.76
CA ILE A 870 -3.25 -14.81 -15.35
C ILE A 870 -2.21 -15.06 -14.26
N LEU A 871 -2.58 -15.79 -13.20
CA LEU A 871 -1.68 -16.16 -12.10
C LEU A 871 -0.44 -16.89 -12.64
N LYS A 872 -0.64 -17.93 -13.45
CA LYS A 872 0.46 -18.69 -14.06
C LYS A 872 1.31 -17.85 -15.01
N GLY A 873 0.69 -17.00 -15.83
CA GLY A 873 1.41 -16.13 -16.74
C GLY A 873 2.24 -15.06 -16.00
N SER A 874 1.78 -14.62 -14.82
CA SER A 874 2.56 -13.75 -13.94
C SER A 874 3.79 -14.46 -13.36
N HIS A 875 3.70 -15.76 -13.03
CA HIS A 875 4.88 -16.53 -12.63
C HIS A 875 5.89 -16.66 -13.76
N LEU A 876 5.44 -16.94 -15.00
CA LEU A 876 6.34 -16.98 -16.16
C LEU A 876 7.01 -15.64 -16.43
N TYR A 877 6.24 -14.56 -16.30
CA TYR A 877 6.78 -13.21 -16.45
C TYR A 877 7.84 -12.92 -15.38
N ASN A 878 7.54 -13.22 -14.12
CA ASN A 878 8.45 -13.01 -13.00
C ASN A 878 9.69 -13.89 -13.09
N LEU A 879 9.58 -15.12 -13.60
CA LEU A 879 10.72 -15.98 -13.89
C LEU A 879 11.65 -15.33 -14.92
N ALA A 880 11.10 -14.78 -16.01
CA ALA A 880 11.90 -14.07 -17.01
C ALA A 880 12.59 -12.82 -16.42
N GLN A 881 11.93 -12.10 -15.51
CA GLN A 881 12.55 -10.99 -14.78
C GLN A 881 13.69 -11.47 -13.88
N LEU A 882 13.48 -12.55 -13.11
CA LEU A 882 14.51 -13.16 -12.27
C LEU A 882 15.73 -13.61 -13.10
N GLU A 883 15.51 -14.27 -14.24
CA GLU A 883 16.57 -14.71 -15.15
C GLU A 883 17.35 -13.52 -15.75
N SER A 884 16.74 -12.33 -15.82
CA SER A 884 17.41 -11.07 -16.20
C SER A 884 18.01 -10.28 -15.02
N GLY A 885 18.03 -10.87 -13.82
CA GLY A 885 18.51 -10.25 -12.57
C GLY A 885 17.56 -9.21 -11.96
N LYS A 886 16.36 -9.03 -12.51
CA LYS A 886 15.36 -8.03 -12.07
C LYS A 886 14.47 -8.63 -10.98
N MET A 887 14.99 -8.71 -9.75
CA MET A 887 14.31 -9.35 -8.62
C MET A 887 13.09 -8.57 -8.08
N ASN A 888 13.09 -7.25 -8.22
CA ASN A 888 12.03 -6.39 -7.66
C ASN A 888 10.98 -5.96 -8.71
N ALA A 889 11.34 -5.97 -9.99
CA ALA A 889 10.51 -5.48 -11.09
C ALA A 889 9.51 -6.56 -11.58
N LEU A 890 8.76 -7.11 -10.64
CA LEU A 890 7.84 -8.24 -10.82
C LEU A 890 6.39 -7.76 -11.02
N VAL A 891 5.49 -8.71 -11.33
CA VAL A 891 4.04 -8.50 -11.27
C VAL A 891 3.46 -9.40 -10.18
N TYR A 892 2.71 -8.83 -9.25
CA TYR A 892 1.93 -9.60 -8.27
C TYR A 892 0.44 -9.48 -8.54
N VAL A 893 -0.25 -10.61 -8.60
CA VAL A 893 -1.69 -10.64 -8.87
C VAL A 893 -2.46 -10.65 -7.55
N GLN A 894 -3.12 -9.53 -7.27
CA GLN A 894 -4.07 -9.35 -6.19
C GLN A 894 -5.49 -9.65 -6.70
N ASN A 895 -5.96 -10.87 -6.49
CA ASN A 895 -7.28 -11.32 -6.97
C ASN A 895 -8.32 -11.27 -5.84
N ILE A 896 -8.61 -10.08 -5.30
CA ILE A 896 -9.72 -9.89 -4.34
C ILE A 896 -11.02 -9.71 -5.14
N PRO A 897 -12.03 -10.58 -4.98
CA PRO A 897 -13.30 -10.47 -5.69
C PRO A 897 -14.14 -9.33 -5.12
N VAL A 898 -14.74 -8.51 -6.00
CA VAL A 898 -15.49 -7.31 -5.59
C VAL A 898 -17.01 -7.41 -5.73
N ASN A 899 -17.54 -8.50 -6.29
CA ASN A 899 -18.96 -8.62 -6.61
C ASN A 899 -19.76 -9.48 -5.62
N GLN A 900 -19.20 -9.91 -4.50
CA GLN A 900 -19.85 -10.69 -3.42
C GLN A 900 -20.54 -12.03 -3.81
N HIS A 901 -20.54 -12.42 -5.09
CA HIS A 901 -21.18 -13.63 -5.64
C HIS A 901 -20.27 -14.86 -5.66
N THR A 902 -19.05 -14.77 -5.12
CA THR A 902 -18.02 -15.80 -5.27
C THR A 902 -17.53 -16.33 -3.95
N ASN A 903 -16.67 -17.35 -4.03
CA ASN A 903 -15.94 -17.83 -2.87
C ASN A 903 -15.07 -16.71 -2.30
N GLU A 904 -14.99 -16.68 -0.98
CA GLU A 904 -13.99 -15.90 -0.26
C GLU A 904 -12.60 -16.45 -0.57
N LEU A 905 -11.60 -15.57 -0.51
CA LEU A 905 -10.22 -16.01 -0.56
C LEU A 905 -9.92 -16.81 0.71
N SER A 906 -9.18 -17.90 0.60
CA SER A 906 -8.76 -18.67 1.76
C SER A 906 -7.62 -19.61 1.41
N TYR A 907 -6.66 -19.75 2.31
CA TYR A 907 -5.63 -20.79 2.22
C TYR A 907 -6.21 -22.20 2.30
N GLY A 908 -7.39 -22.35 2.91
CA GLY A 908 -8.11 -23.62 3.04
C GLY A 908 -9.08 -23.93 1.90
N ALA A 909 -9.22 -23.06 0.89
CA ALA A 909 -10.20 -23.26 -0.18
C ALA A 909 -9.94 -24.56 -0.98
N SER A 910 -10.99 -25.27 -1.38
CA SER A 910 -10.82 -26.52 -2.16
C SER A 910 -10.32 -26.28 -3.59
N ASP A 911 -10.59 -25.10 -4.16
CA ASP A 911 -10.10 -24.73 -5.48
C ASP A 911 -8.66 -24.22 -5.44
N GLY A 912 -7.82 -24.76 -6.33
CA GLY A 912 -6.42 -24.37 -6.42
C GLY A 912 -6.22 -22.90 -6.81
N ALA A 913 -7.00 -22.35 -7.73
CA ALA A 913 -6.81 -20.95 -8.15
C ALA A 913 -7.21 -19.99 -7.01
N THR A 914 -8.23 -20.32 -6.21
CA THR A 914 -8.59 -19.55 -5.02
C THR A 914 -7.50 -19.55 -3.95
N ARG A 915 -6.88 -20.71 -3.67
CA ARG A 915 -5.76 -20.77 -2.72
C ARG A 915 -4.53 -20.00 -3.23
N GLU A 916 -4.26 -20.07 -4.54
CA GLU A 916 -3.14 -19.34 -5.14
C GLU A 916 -3.38 -17.84 -5.07
N ALA A 917 -4.59 -17.41 -5.44
CA ALA A 917 -5.02 -16.03 -5.32
C ALA A 917 -4.88 -15.50 -3.89
N ALA A 918 -5.19 -16.30 -2.87
CA ALA A 918 -5.05 -15.89 -1.48
C ALA A 918 -3.59 -15.61 -1.09
N VAL A 919 -2.65 -16.53 -1.39
CA VAL A 919 -1.23 -16.32 -1.06
C VAL A 919 -0.59 -15.21 -1.89
N MET A 920 -0.95 -15.10 -3.17
CA MET A 920 -0.44 -14.03 -4.04
C MET A 920 -1.01 -12.65 -3.68
N THR A 921 -2.25 -12.59 -3.19
CA THR A 921 -2.85 -11.36 -2.64
C THR A 921 -2.11 -10.91 -1.38
N ASP A 922 -1.83 -11.83 -0.44
CA ASP A 922 -1.09 -11.47 0.77
C ASP A 922 0.35 -11.01 0.44
N LEU A 923 1.00 -11.62 -0.56
CA LEU A 923 2.31 -11.16 -1.06
C LEU A 923 2.23 -9.77 -1.71
N ALA A 924 1.19 -9.49 -2.49
CA ALA A 924 0.95 -8.19 -3.11
C ALA A 924 0.72 -7.10 -2.06
N LEU A 925 -0.18 -7.34 -1.09
CA LEU A 925 -0.43 -6.43 0.02
C LEU A 925 0.84 -6.18 0.82
N LEU A 926 1.62 -7.21 1.16
CA LEU A 926 2.89 -7.03 1.86
C LEU A 926 3.91 -6.20 1.08
N ALA A 927 3.97 -6.32 -0.24
CA ALA A 927 4.83 -5.48 -1.07
C ALA A 927 4.42 -4.01 -0.96
N THR A 928 3.12 -3.73 -1.07
CA THR A 928 2.55 -2.39 -0.92
C THR A 928 2.77 -1.82 0.49
N LEU A 929 2.51 -2.59 1.54
CA LEU A 929 2.71 -2.18 2.93
C LEU A 929 4.20 -1.97 3.26
N SER A 930 5.09 -2.79 2.71
CA SER A 930 6.54 -2.64 2.83
C SER A 930 7.04 -1.37 2.13
N TYR A 931 6.48 -1.03 0.96
CA TYR A 931 6.79 0.22 0.26
C TYR A 931 6.44 1.45 1.09
N HIS A 932 5.35 1.39 1.85
CA HIS A 932 4.83 2.44 2.74
C HIS A 932 5.13 2.20 4.23
N SER A 933 6.16 1.41 4.54
CA SER A 933 6.40 0.95 5.92
C SER A 933 6.71 2.08 6.92
N ALA A 934 7.05 3.27 6.41
CA ALA A 934 7.26 4.47 7.21
C ALA A 934 5.98 4.99 7.90
N SER A 935 4.80 4.64 7.39
CA SER A 935 3.48 4.93 7.99
C SER A 935 3.19 4.13 9.27
N PHE A 936 4.08 3.22 9.68
CA PHE A 936 3.97 2.44 10.91
C PHE A 936 5.00 2.86 11.96
N SER A 937 4.72 2.49 13.22
CA SER A 937 5.71 2.53 14.29
C SER A 937 6.94 1.70 13.93
N PRO A 938 8.14 2.01 14.47
CA PRO A 938 9.39 1.35 14.06
C PRO A 938 9.33 -0.18 14.13
N MET A 939 8.67 -0.72 15.14
CA MET A 939 8.58 -2.15 15.37
C MET A 939 7.64 -2.85 14.37
N LEU A 940 6.50 -2.22 14.08
CA LEU A 940 5.58 -2.74 13.10
C LEU A 940 6.13 -2.61 11.68
N ARG A 941 6.83 -1.49 11.39
CA ARG A 941 7.60 -1.29 10.16
C ARG A 941 8.59 -2.43 9.93
N ASP A 942 9.39 -2.77 10.94
CA ASP A 942 10.37 -3.85 10.85
C ASP A 942 9.69 -5.21 10.66
N SER A 943 8.60 -5.47 11.38
CA SER A 943 7.82 -6.71 11.26
C SER A 943 7.23 -6.89 9.85
N VAL A 944 6.57 -5.87 9.30
CA VAL A 944 5.98 -5.88 7.95
C VAL A 944 7.08 -6.04 6.89
N THR A 945 8.17 -5.27 7.01
CA THR A 945 9.29 -5.32 6.06
C THR A 945 9.97 -6.69 6.08
N SER A 946 10.15 -7.28 7.27
CA SER A 946 10.71 -8.63 7.42
C SER A 946 9.78 -9.69 6.86
N ALA A 947 8.47 -9.60 7.10
CA ALA A 947 7.49 -10.54 6.57
C ALA A 947 7.47 -10.53 5.03
N TYR A 948 7.49 -9.34 4.42
CA TYR A 948 7.61 -9.21 2.97
C TYR A 948 8.90 -9.85 2.45
N ARG A 949 10.06 -9.52 3.03
CA ARG A 949 11.36 -10.08 2.60
C ARG A 949 11.37 -11.62 2.64
N THR A 950 10.84 -12.21 3.70
CA THR A 950 10.72 -13.68 3.83
C THR A 950 9.82 -14.27 2.76
N ALA A 951 8.60 -13.74 2.59
CA ALA A 951 7.64 -14.25 1.60
C ALA A 951 8.16 -14.05 0.16
N HIS A 952 8.79 -12.90 -0.11
CA HIS A 952 9.40 -12.58 -1.40
C HIS A 952 10.53 -13.55 -1.75
N ALA A 953 11.46 -13.81 -0.81
CA ALA A 953 12.56 -14.76 -1.02
C ALA A 953 12.05 -16.19 -1.32
N SER A 954 11.02 -16.64 -0.61
CA SER A 954 10.34 -17.91 -0.87
C SER A 954 9.71 -17.95 -2.26
N TYR A 955 9.07 -16.87 -2.69
CA TYR A 955 8.48 -16.75 -4.01
C TYR A 955 9.55 -16.79 -5.12
N LEU A 956 10.64 -16.03 -4.98
CA LEU A 956 11.77 -16.07 -5.93
C LEU A 956 12.35 -17.48 -6.05
N SER A 957 12.46 -18.22 -4.94
CA SER A 957 12.94 -19.60 -4.91
C SER A 957 12.00 -20.59 -5.59
N PHE A 958 10.70 -20.27 -5.68
CA PHE A 958 9.70 -21.06 -6.39
C PHE A 958 9.75 -20.85 -7.90
N LEU A 959 10.00 -19.63 -8.38
CA LEU A 959 9.87 -19.25 -9.80
C LEU A 959 10.51 -20.23 -10.80
N PRO A 960 11.71 -20.81 -10.57
CA PRO A 960 12.28 -21.79 -11.50
C PRO A 960 11.40 -23.03 -11.72
N GLN A 961 10.59 -23.42 -10.73
CA GLN A 961 9.65 -24.53 -10.82
C GLN A 961 8.44 -24.20 -11.72
N ALA A 962 8.14 -22.92 -11.95
CA ALA A 962 7.01 -22.46 -12.75
C ALA A 962 7.29 -22.40 -14.26
N ARG A 963 8.49 -22.80 -14.72
CA ARG A 963 8.98 -22.64 -16.10
C ARG A 963 8.08 -23.24 -17.18
N ASP A 964 7.32 -24.29 -16.86
CA ASP A 964 6.39 -24.92 -17.80
C ASP A 964 5.07 -24.14 -17.97
N GLY A 965 4.82 -23.15 -17.11
CA GLY A 965 3.61 -22.34 -17.08
C GLY A 965 2.43 -23.04 -16.43
N ASP A 966 2.66 -24.14 -15.70
CA ASP A 966 1.57 -24.96 -15.14
C ASP A 966 1.56 -25.10 -13.62
N HIS A 967 2.65 -24.73 -12.95
CA HIS A 967 2.77 -24.81 -11.49
C HIS A 967 2.29 -23.54 -10.77
N TYR A 968 1.78 -23.74 -9.56
CA TYR A 968 1.35 -22.68 -8.64
C TYR A 968 2.30 -22.58 -7.44
N PHE A 969 2.45 -21.38 -6.89
CA PHE A 969 3.30 -21.15 -5.73
C PHE A 969 2.80 -21.93 -4.52
N LYS A 970 1.49 -21.91 -4.25
CA LYS A 970 0.85 -22.60 -3.10
C LYS A 970 1.18 -24.10 -3.00
N ASP A 971 1.48 -24.75 -4.14
CA ASP A 971 1.67 -26.20 -4.22
C ASP A 971 3.13 -26.59 -3.95
N SER A 972 4.06 -25.65 -4.14
CA SER A 972 5.47 -25.81 -3.80
C SER A 972 5.69 -25.90 -2.29
N GLN A 973 6.85 -26.42 -1.88
CA GLN A 973 7.24 -26.44 -0.47
C GLN A 973 7.35 -25.01 0.07
N GLN A 974 7.97 -24.13 -0.71
CA GLN A 974 8.15 -22.71 -0.36
C GLN A 974 6.82 -21.99 -0.15
N GLY A 975 5.82 -22.27 -0.98
CA GLY A 975 4.49 -21.67 -0.84
C GLY A 975 3.72 -22.16 0.40
N LYS A 976 3.84 -23.46 0.74
CA LYS A 976 3.24 -24.01 1.97
C LYS A 976 3.85 -23.38 3.23
N GLU A 977 5.17 -23.33 3.29
CA GLU A 977 5.91 -22.69 4.39
C GLU A 977 5.55 -21.20 4.50
N THR A 978 5.39 -20.52 3.35
CA THR A 978 4.98 -19.10 3.33
C THR A 978 3.56 -18.92 3.87
N MET A 979 2.60 -19.76 3.47
CA MET A 979 1.22 -19.69 4.01
C MET A 979 1.19 -19.93 5.52
N GLU A 980 1.95 -20.90 6.03
CA GLU A 980 2.07 -21.17 7.48
C GLU A 980 2.70 -19.98 8.22
N PHE A 981 3.80 -19.44 7.68
CA PHE A 981 4.48 -18.26 8.21
C PHE A 981 3.54 -17.04 8.26
N LEU A 982 2.84 -16.73 7.16
CA LEU A 982 1.92 -15.59 7.09
C LEU A 982 0.71 -15.76 8.00
N THR A 983 0.22 -16.99 8.19
CA THR A 983 -0.85 -17.27 9.17
C THR A 983 -0.38 -16.93 10.59
N ALA A 984 0.84 -17.34 10.96
CA ALA A 984 1.42 -17.01 12.26
C ALA A 984 1.67 -15.50 12.43
N GLN A 985 2.20 -14.82 11.40
CA GLN A 985 2.44 -13.37 11.45
C GLN A 985 1.13 -12.57 11.58
N LYS A 986 0.09 -12.91 10.80
CA LYS A 986 -1.21 -12.25 10.92
C LYS A 986 -1.83 -12.44 12.30
N ALA A 987 -1.68 -13.61 12.92
CA ALA A 987 -2.13 -13.83 14.30
C ALA A 987 -1.42 -12.92 15.31
N LEU A 988 -0.11 -12.68 15.14
CA LEU A 988 0.65 -11.71 15.95
C LEU A 988 0.18 -10.27 15.69
N TRP A 989 -0.01 -9.89 14.43
CA TRP A 989 -0.47 -8.56 14.05
C TRP A 989 -1.88 -8.25 14.54
N LYS A 990 -2.78 -9.24 14.54
CA LYS A 990 -4.11 -9.12 15.12
C LYS A 990 -4.07 -8.77 16.62
N GLY A 991 -3.04 -9.25 17.33
CA GLY A 991 -2.77 -8.92 18.74
C GLY A 991 -2.28 -7.48 19.00
N THR A 992 -1.92 -6.73 17.94
CA THR A 992 -1.46 -5.33 18.02
C THR A 992 -2.55 -4.38 18.50
N GLY A 993 -3.82 -4.72 18.29
CA GLY A 993 -4.94 -3.90 18.77
C GLY A 993 -5.02 -2.55 18.04
N SER A 994 -5.06 -1.46 18.82
CA SER A 994 -5.12 -0.08 18.30
C SER A 994 -3.75 0.40 17.82
N ILE A 995 -3.76 1.13 16.71
CA ILE A 995 -2.57 1.80 16.15
C ILE A 995 -2.84 3.30 16.23
N ALA A 996 -1.82 4.12 16.57
CA ALA A 996 -1.95 5.57 16.48
C ALA A 996 -2.25 5.97 15.02
N PRO A 997 -3.38 6.64 14.74
CA PRO A 997 -3.78 6.95 13.38
C PRO A 997 -2.84 8.00 12.78
N ALA A 998 -2.47 7.81 11.52
CA ALA A 998 -1.69 8.80 10.78
C ALA A 998 -2.52 10.06 10.48
N ALA A 999 -1.84 11.21 10.35
CA ALA A 999 -2.47 12.49 10.06
C ALA A 999 -2.87 12.68 8.59
N ASP A 1000 -2.15 12.04 7.65
CA ASP A 1000 -2.43 12.10 6.22
C ASP A 1000 -3.26 10.90 5.73
N LEU A 1001 -4.12 11.13 4.72
CA LEU A 1001 -5.05 10.12 4.22
C LEU A 1001 -4.35 8.92 3.60
N GLN A 1002 -3.21 9.12 2.93
CA GLN A 1002 -2.44 8.04 2.31
C GLN A 1002 -1.92 7.05 3.36
N SER A 1003 -1.23 7.55 4.39
CA SER A 1003 -0.75 6.73 5.51
C SER A 1003 -1.89 6.10 6.29
N LEU A 1004 -3.02 6.79 6.44
CA LEU A 1004 -4.19 6.23 7.09
C LEU A 1004 -4.79 5.05 6.29
N ALA A 1005 -4.87 5.17 4.97
CA ALA A 1005 -5.29 4.07 4.09
C ALA A 1005 -4.32 2.87 4.15
N VAL A 1006 -3.00 3.12 4.26
CA VAL A 1006 -1.97 2.08 4.49
C VAL A 1006 -2.25 1.34 5.81
N GLN A 1007 -2.49 2.08 6.89
CA GLN A 1007 -2.80 1.49 8.21
C GLN A 1007 -4.12 0.72 8.20
N THR A 1008 -5.15 1.22 7.51
CA THR A 1008 -6.42 0.50 7.32
C THR A 1008 -6.20 -0.82 6.58
N LEU A 1009 -5.49 -0.83 5.45
CA LEU A 1009 -5.19 -2.05 4.70
C LEU A 1009 -4.38 -3.06 5.50
N PHE A 1010 -3.41 -2.59 6.29
CA PHE A 1010 -2.67 -3.46 7.22
C PHE A 1010 -3.62 -4.14 8.21
N LYS A 1011 -4.54 -3.39 8.86
CA LYS A 1011 -5.51 -3.99 9.79
C LYS A 1011 -6.46 -4.95 9.10
N MET A 1012 -6.89 -4.64 7.87
CA MET A 1012 -7.71 -5.55 7.06
C MET A 1012 -6.95 -6.86 6.82
N MET A 1013 -5.68 -6.78 6.43
CA MET A 1013 -4.83 -7.95 6.21
C MET A 1013 -4.62 -8.77 7.49
N ALA A 1014 -4.31 -8.11 8.61
CA ALA A 1014 -4.10 -8.75 9.90
C ALA A 1014 -5.35 -9.50 10.42
N ASN A 1015 -6.54 -9.05 10.01
CA ASN A 1015 -7.82 -9.66 10.38
C ASN A 1015 -8.43 -10.56 9.30
N ASP A 1016 -7.73 -10.76 8.17
CA ASP A 1016 -8.25 -11.44 6.97
C ASP A 1016 -9.56 -10.83 6.43
N GLU A 1017 -9.82 -9.55 6.72
CA GLU A 1017 -11.05 -8.88 6.29
C GLU A 1017 -11.05 -8.58 4.79
N HIS A 1018 -9.88 -8.47 4.15
CA HIS A 1018 -9.75 -8.38 2.68
C HIS A 1018 -10.17 -9.68 1.98
N GLN A 1019 -10.20 -10.81 2.70
CA GLN A 1019 -10.67 -12.09 2.16
C GLN A 1019 -12.20 -12.20 2.19
N ARG A 1020 -12.85 -11.43 3.08
CA ARG A 1020 -14.31 -11.40 3.21
C ARG A 1020 -14.91 -10.72 1.99
N LYS A 1021 -15.89 -11.39 1.37
CA LYS A 1021 -16.47 -10.93 0.11
C LYS A 1021 -17.09 -9.52 0.21
N GLN A 1022 -17.69 -9.19 1.36
CA GLN A 1022 -18.31 -7.89 1.65
C GLN A 1022 -17.36 -6.71 1.41
N PHE A 1023 -16.10 -6.85 1.83
CA PHE A 1023 -15.13 -5.75 1.85
C PHE A 1023 -14.18 -5.76 0.66
N GLY A 1024 -14.37 -6.68 -0.30
CA GLY A 1024 -13.46 -6.82 -1.43
C GLY A 1024 -13.33 -5.54 -2.27
N MET A 1025 -14.43 -4.80 -2.46
CA MET A 1025 -14.41 -3.53 -3.19
C MET A 1025 -13.64 -2.43 -2.43
N LEU A 1026 -13.85 -2.33 -1.12
CA LEU A 1026 -13.12 -1.41 -0.24
C LEU A 1026 -11.62 -1.73 -0.25
N ALA A 1027 -11.25 -3.01 -0.10
CA ALA A 1027 -9.87 -3.46 -0.12
C ALA A 1027 -9.17 -3.07 -1.43
N GLN A 1028 -9.80 -3.34 -2.58
CA GLN A 1028 -9.25 -3.01 -3.89
C GLN A 1028 -9.14 -1.49 -4.10
N ALA A 1029 -10.13 -0.71 -3.67
CA ALA A 1029 -10.10 0.75 -3.78
C ALA A 1029 -8.97 1.37 -2.94
N LEU A 1030 -8.80 0.93 -1.70
CA LEU A 1030 -7.69 1.38 -0.86
C LEU A 1030 -6.34 0.94 -1.45
N SER A 1031 -6.24 -0.28 -1.98
CA SER A 1031 -4.99 -0.81 -2.55
C SER A 1031 -4.56 0.01 -3.77
N VAL A 1032 -5.44 0.18 -4.75
CA VAL A 1032 -5.17 0.98 -5.95
C VAL A 1032 -4.82 2.44 -5.59
N PHE A 1033 -5.47 3.01 -4.56
CA PHE A 1033 -5.19 4.37 -4.10
C PHE A 1033 -3.77 4.53 -3.53
N ILE A 1034 -3.18 3.53 -2.90
CA ILE A 1034 -1.83 3.67 -2.32
C ILE A 1034 -0.72 3.07 -3.19
N GLU A 1035 -1.05 2.21 -4.15
CA GLU A 1035 -0.06 1.54 -5.01
C GLU A 1035 0.67 2.50 -5.94
N PRO A 1036 2.02 2.53 -5.95
CA PRO A 1036 2.78 3.42 -6.82
C PRO A 1036 2.51 3.16 -8.31
N VAL A 1037 2.38 1.88 -8.68
CA VAL A 1037 2.08 1.43 -10.03
C VAL A 1037 1.10 0.26 -9.95
N SER A 1038 -0.06 0.42 -10.55
CA SER A 1038 -1.14 -0.56 -10.48
C SER A 1038 -1.82 -0.78 -11.83
N ILE A 1039 -2.30 -2.01 -12.02
CA ILE A 1039 -3.23 -2.35 -13.09
C ILE A 1039 -4.50 -2.95 -12.50
N ALA A 1040 -5.66 -2.49 -12.96
CA ALA A 1040 -6.95 -2.94 -12.46
C ALA A 1040 -7.81 -3.47 -13.61
N GLY A 1041 -8.54 -4.56 -13.36
CA GLY A 1041 -9.30 -5.21 -14.43
C GLY A 1041 -10.19 -6.38 -14.06
N CYS A 1042 -11.23 -6.63 -14.85
CA CYS A 1042 -12.09 -7.82 -14.74
C CYS A 1042 -12.42 -8.42 -16.12
N LYS A 1043 -13.25 -9.49 -16.17
CA LYS A 1043 -13.61 -10.24 -17.40
C LYS A 1043 -13.97 -9.33 -18.59
N SER A 1044 -14.92 -8.42 -18.37
CA SER A 1044 -15.35 -7.39 -19.31
C SER A 1044 -15.01 -5.99 -18.82
N ALA A 1045 -14.26 -5.85 -17.71
CA ALA A 1045 -13.39 -4.71 -17.43
C ALA A 1045 -14.00 -3.31 -17.29
N ASN A 1046 -15.32 -3.20 -17.22
CA ASN A 1046 -15.99 -1.91 -17.39
C ASN A 1046 -16.63 -1.45 -16.10
N GLU A 1047 -17.43 -2.32 -15.50
CA GLU A 1047 -18.38 -1.87 -14.49
C GLU A 1047 -17.78 -1.92 -13.08
N ARG A 1048 -17.04 -2.98 -12.78
CA ARG A 1048 -16.40 -3.17 -11.47
C ARG A 1048 -15.11 -2.37 -11.32
N GLU A 1049 -14.41 -2.15 -12.43
CA GLU A 1049 -13.24 -1.27 -12.42
C GLU A 1049 -13.67 0.18 -12.25
N GLN A 1050 -14.72 0.64 -12.94
CA GLN A 1050 -15.33 1.96 -12.71
C GLN A 1050 -15.68 2.18 -11.23
N ALA A 1051 -16.28 1.19 -10.57
CA ALA A 1051 -16.63 1.26 -9.15
C ALA A 1051 -15.40 1.45 -8.23
N VAL A 1052 -14.32 0.72 -8.50
CA VAL A 1052 -13.06 0.81 -7.74
C VAL A 1052 -12.35 2.14 -8.05
N ALA A 1053 -12.14 2.45 -9.32
CA ALA A 1053 -11.44 3.65 -9.77
C ALA A 1053 -12.20 4.94 -9.44
N GLY A 1054 -13.54 4.87 -9.31
CA GLY A 1054 -14.39 5.97 -8.85
C GLY A 1054 -14.16 6.27 -7.37
N ARG A 1055 -14.04 5.24 -6.52
CA ARG A 1055 -13.65 5.41 -5.11
C ARG A 1055 -12.21 5.90 -4.96
N VAL A 1056 -11.29 5.45 -5.81
CA VAL A 1056 -9.92 6.00 -5.88
C VAL A 1056 -9.94 7.49 -6.23
N GLY A 1057 -10.73 7.88 -7.24
CA GLY A 1057 -10.92 9.29 -7.60
C GLY A 1057 -11.48 10.15 -6.46
N LEU A 1058 -12.42 9.60 -5.69
CA LEU A 1058 -12.94 10.27 -4.49
C LEU A 1058 -11.83 10.44 -3.44
N LEU A 1059 -11.09 9.38 -3.11
CA LEU A 1059 -10.01 9.44 -2.12
C LEU A 1059 -8.94 10.47 -2.52
N ARG A 1060 -8.59 10.55 -3.81
CA ARG A 1060 -7.69 11.59 -4.35
C ARG A 1060 -8.21 13.01 -4.16
N SER A 1061 -9.53 13.21 -4.34
CA SER A 1061 -10.16 14.51 -4.10
C SER A 1061 -10.14 14.90 -2.61
N ILE A 1062 -10.17 13.93 -1.70
CA ILE A 1062 -10.06 14.16 -0.26
C ILE A 1062 -8.61 14.52 0.09
N ASP A 1063 -7.65 13.74 -0.42
CA ASP A 1063 -6.21 13.90 -0.18
C ASP A 1063 -5.67 15.26 -0.63
N SER A 1064 -6.21 15.79 -1.73
CA SER A 1064 -5.74 17.05 -2.32
C SER A 1064 -6.37 18.31 -1.70
N ALA A 1065 -7.45 18.16 -0.94
CA ALA A 1065 -8.22 19.29 -0.44
C ALA A 1065 -7.79 19.73 0.95
N SER A 1066 -7.93 21.02 1.26
CA SER A 1066 -7.75 21.52 2.62
C SER A 1066 -8.79 20.87 3.56
N PRO A 1067 -8.38 20.31 4.71
CA PRO A 1067 -9.31 19.69 5.67
C PRO A 1067 -10.45 20.64 6.10
N THR A 1068 -10.18 21.95 6.15
CA THR A 1068 -11.17 22.97 6.51
C THR A 1068 -12.29 23.12 5.47
N ARG A 1069 -12.02 22.83 4.19
CA ARG A 1069 -12.94 22.99 3.05
C ARG A 1069 -13.72 21.72 2.70
N LEU A 1070 -13.36 20.58 3.29
CA LEU A 1070 -14.02 19.31 2.98
C LEU A 1070 -15.49 19.29 3.42
N PRO A 1071 -16.42 18.81 2.56
CA PRO A 1071 -17.79 18.49 2.94
C PRO A 1071 -17.88 17.45 4.07
N ALA A 1072 -18.97 17.47 4.83
CA ALA A 1072 -19.16 16.60 5.99
C ALA A 1072 -19.01 15.10 5.68
N ASP A 1073 -19.58 14.62 4.57
CA ASP A 1073 -19.46 13.21 4.16
C ASP A 1073 -18.01 12.83 3.82
N LYS A 1074 -17.22 13.74 3.21
CA LYS A 1074 -15.79 13.50 2.92
C LYS A 1074 -14.96 13.46 4.21
N LYS A 1075 -15.28 14.31 5.19
CA LYS A 1075 -14.67 14.26 6.54
C LYS A 1075 -15.02 12.96 7.27
N ALA A 1076 -16.27 12.49 7.15
CA ALA A 1076 -16.70 11.23 7.74
C ALA A 1076 -15.93 10.01 7.21
N VAL A 1077 -15.39 10.06 5.99
CA VAL A 1077 -14.47 9.02 5.49
C VAL A 1077 -13.16 9.01 6.28
N ILE A 1078 -12.56 10.17 6.51
CA ILE A 1078 -11.32 10.30 7.31
C ILE A 1078 -11.57 9.84 8.75
N GLU A 1079 -12.67 10.28 9.35
CA GLU A 1079 -13.08 9.90 10.71
C GLU A 1079 -13.29 8.38 10.83
N ALA A 1080 -14.02 7.77 9.89
CA ALA A 1080 -14.26 6.32 9.91
C ALA A 1080 -12.96 5.51 9.76
N LEU A 1081 -12.05 5.93 8.89
CA LEU A 1081 -10.73 5.30 8.74
C LEU A 1081 -9.91 5.45 10.04
N THR A 1082 -9.92 6.64 10.65
CA THR A 1082 -9.24 6.96 11.92
C THR A 1082 -9.77 6.10 13.06
N ASP A 1083 -11.09 5.98 13.18
CA ASP A 1083 -11.75 5.19 14.22
C ASP A 1083 -11.50 3.70 14.01
N TYR A 1084 -11.55 3.21 12.77
CA TYR A 1084 -11.24 1.81 12.49
C TYR A 1084 -9.78 1.49 12.82
N VAL A 1085 -8.82 2.34 12.45
CA VAL A 1085 -7.40 2.16 12.79
C VAL A 1085 -7.19 2.18 14.31
N SER A 1086 -7.86 3.10 15.00
CA SER A 1086 -7.84 3.23 16.45
C SER A 1086 -8.59 2.10 17.19
N GLY A 1087 -9.37 1.27 16.48
CA GLY A 1087 -10.15 0.19 17.07
C GLY A 1087 -11.49 0.62 17.69
N ASN A 1088 -11.96 1.83 17.36
CA ASN A 1088 -13.22 2.42 17.84
C ASN A 1088 -14.40 2.15 16.89
N ALA A 1089 -14.14 1.73 15.64
CA ALA A 1089 -15.15 1.42 14.64
C ALA A 1089 -14.89 0.08 13.92
N THR A 1090 -15.93 -0.42 13.25
CA THR A 1090 -15.84 -1.62 12.41
C THR A 1090 -15.51 -1.25 10.97
N LEU A 1091 -15.01 -2.22 10.19
CA LEU A 1091 -14.76 -2.00 8.76
C LEU A 1091 -16.04 -1.71 7.96
N ALA A 1092 -17.20 -2.18 8.42
CA ALA A 1092 -18.48 -1.88 7.81
C ALA A 1092 -18.82 -0.38 7.88
N ALA A 1093 -18.43 0.32 8.95
CA ALA A 1093 -18.58 1.77 9.04
C ALA A 1093 -17.71 2.50 8.02
N VAL A 1094 -16.48 2.03 7.78
CA VAL A 1094 -15.60 2.57 6.72
C VAL A 1094 -16.23 2.39 5.34
N GLN A 1095 -16.76 1.19 5.05
CA GLN A 1095 -17.48 0.91 3.80
C GLN A 1095 -18.66 1.86 3.62
N GLU A 1096 -19.53 1.97 4.63
CA GLU A 1096 -20.70 2.86 4.61
C GLU A 1096 -20.30 4.31 4.28
N LYS A 1097 -19.35 4.90 5.03
CA LYS A 1097 -18.99 6.31 4.84
C LYS A 1097 -18.34 6.56 3.49
N LEU A 1098 -17.48 5.65 3.02
CA LEU A 1098 -16.87 5.76 1.69
C LEU A 1098 -17.92 5.66 0.59
N ASP A 1099 -18.85 4.71 0.70
CA ASP A 1099 -19.88 4.48 -0.31
C ASP A 1099 -20.89 5.63 -0.37
N ILE A 1100 -21.32 6.18 0.78
CA ILE A 1100 -22.18 7.37 0.83
C ILE A 1100 -21.51 8.58 0.18
N ALA A 1101 -20.22 8.80 0.45
CA ALA A 1101 -19.47 9.87 -0.19
C ALA A 1101 -19.32 9.61 -1.69
N TYR A 1102 -18.96 8.40 -2.11
CA TYR A 1102 -18.82 8.05 -3.52
C TYR A 1102 -20.13 8.27 -4.29
N ASN A 1103 -21.25 7.79 -3.73
CA ASN A 1103 -22.59 7.95 -4.27
C ASN A 1103 -22.95 9.43 -4.56
N LYS A 1104 -22.51 10.35 -3.70
CA LYS A 1104 -22.84 11.78 -3.81
C LYS A 1104 -21.86 12.57 -4.70
N TYR A 1105 -20.56 12.31 -4.57
CA TYR A 1105 -19.54 13.21 -5.12
C TYR A 1105 -18.82 12.66 -6.36
N ASN A 1106 -18.84 11.35 -6.66
CA ASN A 1106 -18.02 10.82 -7.76
C ASN A 1106 -18.60 9.61 -8.52
N LEU A 1107 -19.89 9.30 -8.33
CA LEU A 1107 -20.55 8.14 -8.92
C LEU A 1107 -20.50 8.11 -10.46
N GLN A 1108 -20.60 9.28 -11.10
CA GLN A 1108 -20.55 9.50 -12.55
C GLN A 1108 -19.35 10.36 -12.94
N GLY A 1109 -18.22 10.18 -12.24
CA GLY A 1109 -16.94 10.85 -12.54
C GLY A 1109 -16.24 10.32 -13.80
N ALA A 1110 -15.04 10.82 -14.09
CA ALA A 1110 -14.31 10.57 -15.36
C ALA A 1110 -14.16 9.11 -15.77
N VAL A 1111 -13.92 8.23 -14.81
CA VAL A 1111 -13.69 6.80 -15.08
C VAL A 1111 -14.94 6.06 -15.56
N ALA A 1112 -16.12 6.68 -15.46
CA ALA A 1112 -17.34 6.16 -16.10
C ALA A 1112 -17.22 6.07 -17.62
N ALA A 1113 -16.43 6.96 -18.24
CA ALA A 1113 -16.19 6.96 -19.68
C ALA A 1113 -15.54 5.65 -20.18
N VAL A 1114 -14.71 4.99 -19.35
CA VAL A 1114 -14.08 3.70 -19.70
C VAL A 1114 -15.14 2.66 -20.05
N SER A 1115 -16.19 2.54 -19.24
CA SER A 1115 -17.29 1.61 -19.50
C SER A 1115 -18.01 1.94 -20.82
N MET A 1116 -18.21 3.23 -21.10
CA MET A 1116 -18.85 3.70 -22.33
C MET A 1116 -18.05 3.33 -23.57
N GLU A 1117 -16.73 3.53 -23.54
CA GLU A 1117 -15.86 3.21 -24.67
C GLU A 1117 -15.74 1.71 -24.92
N ASP A 1118 -15.67 0.90 -23.86
CA ASP A 1118 -15.46 -0.54 -23.97
C ASP A 1118 -16.73 -1.34 -24.25
N GLN A 1119 -17.93 -0.80 -23.97
CA GLN A 1119 -19.21 -1.49 -24.21
C GLN A 1119 -20.08 -0.82 -25.28
N GLY A 1120 -19.78 0.41 -25.68
CA GLY A 1120 -20.70 1.22 -26.47
C GLY A 1120 -21.86 1.82 -25.66
N GLY A 1121 -21.75 1.88 -24.33
CA GLY A 1121 -22.78 2.39 -23.42
C GLY A 1121 -22.39 2.26 -21.94
N PRO A 1122 -23.20 2.83 -21.02
CA PRO A 1122 -22.88 2.88 -19.59
C PRO A 1122 -22.85 1.50 -18.91
N SER A 1123 -22.33 1.48 -17.68
CA SER A 1123 -22.33 0.30 -16.80
C SER A 1123 -23.76 -0.14 -16.44
N LYS A 1124 -24.01 -1.46 -16.38
CA LYS A 1124 -25.30 -2.03 -15.93
C LYS A 1124 -25.32 -2.48 -14.47
N VAL A 1125 -24.29 -2.14 -13.70
CA VAL A 1125 -24.21 -2.52 -12.29
C VAL A 1125 -25.29 -1.80 -11.49
N GLN A 1126 -25.90 -2.55 -10.56
CA GLN A 1126 -26.97 -2.11 -9.68
C GLN A 1126 -26.53 -2.23 -8.22
N ALA A 1127 -27.11 -1.38 -7.37
CA ALA A 1127 -27.00 -1.45 -5.93
C ALA A 1127 -27.95 -2.53 -5.38
N THR A 1128 -27.54 -3.22 -4.31
CA THR A 1128 -28.41 -4.20 -3.61
C THR A 1128 -29.64 -3.54 -2.99
N ASP A 1129 -30.75 -4.26 -3.00
CA ASP A 1129 -32.00 -3.93 -2.31
C ASP A 1129 -32.04 -4.55 -0.90
N ASN A 1130 -30.91 -5.04 -0.37
CA ASN A 1130 -30.80 -5.63 0.97
C ASN A 1130 -30.93 -4.55 2.06
N GLU A 1131 -32.14 -4.34 2.57
CA GLU A 1131 -32.44 -3.38 3.62
C GLU A 1131 -31.86 -3.77 4.99
N ASP A 1132 -31.69 -5.08 5.25
CA ASP A 1132 -31.19 -5.58 6.54
C ASP A 1132 -29.69 -5.33 6.74
N ASP A 1133 -28.91 -5.41 5.66
CA ASP A 1133 -27.48 -5.05 5.62
C ASP A 1133 -27.13 -4.47 4.24
N PRO A 1134 -27.18 -3.13 4.08
CA PRO A 1134 -26.91 -2.48 2.80
C PRO A 1134 -25.46 -2.69 2.31
N GLY A 1135 -24.54 -3.12 3.18
CA GLY A 1135 -23.17 -3.47 2.79
C GLY A 1135 -23.05 -4.84 2.11
N VAL A 1136 -24.06 -5.70 2.24
CA VAL A 1136 -24.03 -7.10 1.78
C VAL A 1136 -25.01 -7.33 0.63
N ILE A 1137 -24.50 -7.87 -0.47
CA ILE A 1137 -25.27 -8.21 -1.66
C ILE A 1137 -25.87 -9.60 -1.47
N SER A 1138 -27.20 -9.68 -1.56
CA SER A 1138 -27.99 -10.89 -1.32
C SER A 1138 -28.55 -11.51 -2.60
N GLU A 1139 -28.58 -10.75 -3.69
CA GLU A 1139 -29.22 -11.11 -4.94
C GLU A 1139 -28.44 -12.19 -5.69
N LEU A 1140 -29.13 -13.07 -6.41
CA LEU A 1140 -28.46 -14.05 -7.29
C LEU A 1140 -27.99 -13.44 -8.62
N ASN A 1141 -28.54 -12.28 -8.99
CA ASN A 1141 -28.21 -11.61 -10.24
C ASN A 1141 -26.89 -10.85 -10.10
N THR A 1142 -25.87 -11.30 -10.83
CA THR A 1142 -24.51 -10.73 -10.77
C THR A 1142 -24.37 -9.28 -11.25
N ASN A 1143 -25.43 -8.67 -11.78
CA ASN A 1143 -25.47 -7.23 -12.04
C ASN A 1143 -25.59 -6.42 -10.74
N TYR A 1144 -26.17 -6.98 -9.67
CA TYR A 1144 -26.08 -6.41 -8.33
C TYR A 1144 -24.66 -6.60 -7.82
N ALA A 1145 -23.86 -5.54 -7.83
CA ALA A 1145 -22.44 -5.60 -7.49
C ALA A 1145 -21.98 -4.38 -6.66
N GLU A 1146 -22.92 -3.53 -6.26
CA GLU A 1146 -22.71 -2.34 -5.45
C GLU A 1146 -23.56 -2.42 -4.17
N THR A 1147 -23.15 -1.69 -3.13
CA THR A 1147 -23.86 -1.64 -1.85
C THR A 1147 -25.15 -0.83 -1.95
N GLY A 1148 -26.09 -1.07 -1.05
CA GLY A 1148 -27.37 -0.35 -0.94
C GLY A 1148 -27.21 1.11 -0.51
N TYR A 1149 -26.00 1.55 -0.16
CA TYR A 1149 -25.67 2.95 0.12
C TYR A 1149 -25.66 3.84 -1.14
N LEU A 1150 -25.67 3.24 -2.34
CA LEU A 1150 -25.60 3.95 -3.62
C LEU A 1150 -26.99 4.30 -4.17
N ASP A 1151 -27.77 5.07 -3.42
CA ASP A 1151 -29.15 5.43 -3.79
C ASP A 1151 -29.30 6.23 -5.10
N CYS A 1152 -28.24 6.92 -5.54
CA CYS A 1152 -28.21 7.69 -6.78
C CYS A 1152 -27.88 6.82 -7.99
N LEU A 1153 -27.48 5.55 -7.80
CA LEU A 1153 -27.18 4.62 -8.89
C LEU A 1153 -28.47 4.09 -9.53
N SER A 1154 -28.78 4.56 -10.74
CA SER A 1154 -29.88 4.03 -11.56
C SER A 1154 -29.34 3.58 -12.93
N GLN A 1155 -29.41 2.26 -13.17
CA GLN A 1155 -28.86 1.62 -14.38
C GLN A 1155 -29.78 0.53 -14.96
N GLN A 1156 -31.08 0.54 -14.64
CA GLN A 1156 -32.01 -0.48 -15.11
C GLN A 1156 -32.13 -0.51 -16.64
N HIS A 1157 -31.96 0.64 -17.30
CA HIS A 1157 -32.11 0.77 -18.75
C HIS A 1157 -30.78 1.02 -19.48
N SER A 1158 -29.63 1.00 -18.78
CA SER A 1158 -28.28 1.09 -19.37
C SER A 1158 -28.02 0.07 -20.49
N SER A 1159 -28.61 -1.12 -20.34
CA SER A 1159 -28.43 -2.27 -21.22
C SER A 1159 -28.84 -1.97 -22.67
N VAL A 1160 -29.76 -1.03 -22.89
CA VAL A 1160 -30.32 -0.71 -24.21
C VAL A 1160 -29.30 -0.09 -25.16
N MET A 1161 -28.16 0.39 -24.67
CA MET A 1161 -27.10 1.02 -25.47
C MET A 1161 -25.91 0.10 -25.72
N GLN A 1162 -25.72 -0.95 -24.92
CA GLN A 1162 -24.51 -1.77 -24.96
C GLN A 1162 -24.41 -2.62 -26.24
N ALA A 1163 -23.26 -2.57 -26.91
CA ALA A 1163 -22.99 -3.24 -28.18
C ALA A 1163 -23.13 -4.78 -28.13
N HIS A 1164 -22.92 -5.37 -26.96
CA HIS A 1164 -22.95 -6.82 -26.77
C HIS A 1164 -24.29 -7.35 -26.25
N ASN A 1165 -25.29 -6.48 -26.01
CA ASN A 1165 -26.59 -6.88 -25.45
C ASN A 1165 -27.49 -7.56 -26.50
N LYS A 1166 -28.16 -8.64 -26.09
CA LYS A 1166 -29.17 -9.34 -26.89
C LYS A 1166 -30.50 -8.60 -26.97
N GLU A 1167 -30.88 -7.85 -25.94
CA GLU A 1167 -32.16 -7.12 -25.89
C GLU A 1167 -32.19 -5.99 -26.92
N THR A 1168 -31.14 -5.18 -27.01
CA THR A 1168 -31.03 -4.14 -28.05
C THR A 1168 -30.88 -4.73 -29.44
N ASN A 1169 -30.11 -5.82 -29.57
CA ASN A 1169 -29.72 -6.42 -30.84
C ASN A 1169 -29.37 -5.37 -31.92
N LEU A 1170 -28.30 -4.59 -31.72
CA LEU A 1170 -27.90 -3.52 -32.63
C LEU A 1170 -27.85 -3.94 -34.11
N PRO A 1171 -27.30 -5.12 -34.49
CA PRO A 1171 -27.31 -5.56 -35.88
C PRO A 1171 -28.71 -5.61 -36.50
N GLU A 1172 -29.67 -6.20 -35.79
CA GLU A 1172 -31.05 -6.29 -36.25
C GLU A 1172 -31.73 -4.93 -36.26
N THR A 1173 -31.56 -4.13 -35.20
CA THR A 1173 -32.14 -2.78 -35.14
C THR A 1173 -31.66 -1.92 -36.30
N PHE A 1174 -30.36 -1.84 -36.55
CA PHE A 1174 -29.84 -1.05 -37.67
C PHE A 1174 -30.27 -1.62 -39.01
N THR A 1175 -30.35 -2.95 -39.17
CA THR A 1175 -30.86 -3.56 -40.40
C THR A 1175 -32.31 -3.14 -40.66
N GLN A 1176 -33.17 -3.14 -39.64
CA GLN A 1176 -34.56 -2.72 -39.76
C GLN A 1176 -34.67 -1.23 -40.11
N LEU A 1177 -33.96 -0.35 -39.40
CA LEU A 1177 -33.95 1.10 -39.65
C LEU A 1177 -33.48 1.43 -41.07
N ILE A 1178 -32.38 0.81 -41.51
CA ILE A 1178 -31.79 1.03 -42.83
C ILE A 1178 -32.70 0.50 -43.95
N THR A 1179 -33.30 -0.68 -43.76
CA THR A 1179 -34.21 -1.27 -44.75
C THR A 1179 -35.50 -0.46 -44.88
N ALA A 1180 -36.02 0.06 -43.77
CA ALA A 1180 -37.21 0.92 -43.78
C ALA A 1180 -36.99 2.20 -44.61
N LYS A 1181 -35.77 2.76 -44.63
CA LYS A 1181 -35.42 3.93 -45.45
C LYS A 1181 -35.20 3.60 -46.93
N ALA A 1182 -34.83 2.36 -47.25
CA ALA A 1182 -34.64 1.91 -48.62
C ALA A 1182 -35.93 1.44 -49.31
N ALA A 1183 -37.02 1.19 -48.56
CA ALA A 1183 -38.29 0.78 -49.15
C ALA A 1183 -38.89 1.91 -50.01
N PRO A 1184 -39.44 1.63 -51.20
CA PRO A 1184 -40.14 2.63 -52.00
C PRO A 1184 -41.35 3.15 -51.22
N GLN A 1185 -41.43 4.47 -51.01
CA GLN A 1185 -42.62 5.08 -50.42
C GLN A 1185 -43.79 4.85 -51.37
N VAL A 1186 -44.68 3.91 -51.02
CA VAL A 1186 -45.95 3.74 -51.73
C VAL A 1186 -46.78 4.98 -51.45
N SER A 1187 -46.83 5.92 -52.39
CA SER A 1187 -47.76 7.04 -52.32
C SER A 1187 -49.17 6.47 -52.44
N PHE A 1188 -49.89 6.35 -51.32
CA PHE A 1188 -51.35 6.26 -51.38
C PHE A 1188 -51.88 7.65 -51.76
N GLY A 1189 -51.92 7.90 -53.07
CA GLY A 1189 -52.66 8.99 -53.65
C GLY A 1189 -54.13 8.81 -53.32
N ALA A 1190 -54.70 9.82 -52.66
CA ALA A 1190 -56.12 9.95 -52.39
C ALA A 1190 -56.96 9.81 -53.67
N ARG A 1191 -58.09 9.11 -53.54
CA ARG A 1191 -59.31 9.38 -54.30
C ARG A 1191 -60.44 9.60 -53.30
#